data_AF-A0AAW1C9L1-F1
#
_entry.id   AF-A0AAW1C9L1-F1
#
_cell.length_a   1.000
_cell.length_b   1.000
_cell.length_c   1.000
_cell.angle_alpha   90.00
_cell.angle_beta   90.00
_cell.angle_gamma   90.00
#
_symmetry.space_group_name_H-M   'P 1'
#
loop_
_entity.id
_entity.type
_entity.pdbx_description
1 polymer ?
#
loop_
_entity_poly.entity_id
_entity_poly.type
_entity_poly.pdbx_seq_one_letter_code
_entity_poly.pdbx_strand_id
1 'polypeptide(L)'
;MAAAATADSLWEDRDVRFDISSQQMKMRPGEVLIDCLEPIEDTKGNNGEKGRLLVTNLRIIWHSVVLPRVNLSVGYNCFVNTTTRTANSKLRGQTEALYILTKCNNTRFEFIFTNVIPGSPRLFASVISVHRAYETSKMYRELKLRSALIQNKQLRLLPKEQVYDKINGVWNLSSDQGNLGTFFITNVRVVWHANMNDSFNVSIPYLQIRSIKIRDSKFGLALVIESSQATGGYVLGFKIDPTEKLEETAKEINSLHKVFSVSPIFGVDYEMEEKPQQLEDLTVEQIEEDVEIEANEQTDAFVAYFADGNKKRLAVGNCLAILRLGLLLDCPRLALSARDFVSDHFVKICKEEDFMQLAPHELISIISPDSLNVEKEEVVFEAVMRWVKSDKENRVKSLEEVFDCIRFRLMEEKYFKDHVEKEDIIKSNPDLSKKIKVIKDAFGGKLPEPTKAAGKSAKGEVNGDVGNEDLLPGFLNDVPRHGMFVKDLILLINDTATVAYDPTENECYLAALSELIPRNHSSIVTKPKQVYVVGGLYVDEENKERPFQSYFFQLDTITSEWIGLPPLPSARCLFGLGESENKVYVIAGKDLQTEESLDSVLCYDPESIKWNEVKKFPLKVYGHATASHNGAIYCLGGKTDDKKCTNRVFIYNSKRGDWRDLPPMKLARSMFGVAIHKGKIVVAGGVTEEGLSASVEALDLTTNKWEVMPEFPQERSSISLVELSGSLYAIGGFAMVQLESKEFAPNEVNDIWKYDDEKKEWCGMLKEIRYASGASCLSIGLNMFKLSKL
;
A
#
# COMPACT_ATOMS: atom_id res chain seq x y z
N MET A 1 -41.37 2.30 23.77
CA MET A 1 -41.73 1.81 22.42
C MET A 1 -40.45 1.35 21.74
N ALA A 2 -40.11 0.07 21.86
CA ALA A 2 -38.98 -0.51 21.14
C ALA A 2 -39.44 -0.81 19.71
N ALA A 3 -38.77 -0.24 18.70
CA ALA A 3 -39.01 -0.57 17.30
C ALA A 3 -38.69 -2.05 17.08
N ALA A 4 -39.58 -2.78 16.41
CA ALA A 4 -39.37 -4.17 16.05
C ALA A 4 -38.11 -4.30 15.18
N ALA A 5 -37.19 -5.21 15.55
CA ALA A 5 -35.99 -5.50 14.76
C ALA A 5 -36.40 -6.23 13.45
N THR A 6 -36.74 -5.46 12.41
CA THR A 6 -37.01 -5.96 11.06
C THR A 6 -35.71 -6.47 10.39
N ALA A 7 -35.79 -7.39 9.43
CA ALA A 7 -34.63 -7.89 8.67
C ALA A 7 -33.69 -6.80 8.09
N ASP A 8 -34.17 -5.59 7.80
CA ASP A 8 -33.34 -4.48 7.31
C ASP A 8 -32.29 -4.00 8.36
N SER A 9 -32.36 -4.45 9.62
CA SER A 9 -31.39 -4.13 10.69
C SER A 9 -30.52 -5.31 11.15
N LEU A 10 -30.70 -6.52 10.58
CA LEU A 10 -29.89 -7.70 10.90
C LEU A 10 -28.69 -7.74 9.95
N TRP A 11 -27.51 -7.41 10.48
CA TRP A 11 -26.25 -7.42 9.74
C TRP A 11 -25.33 -8.55 10.20
N GLU A 12 -25.53 -9.04 11.43
CA GLU A 12 -24.64 -9.95 12.12
C GLU A 12 -24.36 -11.25 11.35
N ASP A 13 -25.36 -11.81 10.66
CA ASP A 13 -25.21 -13.02 9.84
C ASP A 13 -24.91 -12.74 8.37
N ARG A 14 -25.00 -11.49 7.91
CA ARG A 14 -24.99 -11.07 6.50
C ARG A 14 -23.77 -10.29 6.05
N ASP A 15 -23.03 -9.72 6.99
CA ASP A 15 -21.85 -8.91 6.71
C ASP A 15 -20.57 -9.55 7.29
N VAL A 16 -19.45 -9.08 6.76
CA VAL A 16 -18.11 -9.23 7.33
C VAL A 16 -17.67 -7.86 7.79
N ARG A 17 -17.31 -7.71 9.07
CA ARG A 17 -16.85 -6.44 9.65
C ARG A 17 -15.57 -6.62 10.45
N PHE A 18 -14.75 -5.58 10.46
CA PHE A 18 -13.48 -5.50 11.18
C PHE A 18 -13.55 -4.37 12.20
N ASP A 19 -12.80 -4.49 13.29
CA ASP A 19 -12.68 -3.50 14.36
C ASP A 19 -14.05 -2.98 14.86
N ILE A 20 -15.02 -3.90 15.00
CA ILE A 20 -16.36 -3.55 15.44
C ILE A 20 -16.34 -3.03 16.88
N SER A 21 -17.24 -2.10 17.17
CA SER A 21 -17.36 -1.51 18.50
C SER A 21 -17.73 -2.55 19.57
N SER A 22 -17.42 -2.28 20.84
CA SER A 22 -17.82 -3.15 21.95
C SER A 22 -19.35 -3.30 22.07
N GLN A 23 -20.13 -2.36 21.55
CA GLN A 23 -21.59 -2.49 21.47
C GLN A 23 -22.01 -3.49 20.40
N GLN A 24 -21.36 -3.47 19.23
CA GLN A 24 -21.60 -4.41 18.13
C GLN A 24 -21.10 -5.82 18.44
N MET A 25 -20.13 -5.99 19.34
CA MET A 25 -19.69 -7.33 19.80
C MET A 25 -20.71 -8.01 20.72
N LYS A 26 -21.63 -7.25 21.34
CA LYS A 26 -22.67 -7.85 22.19
C LYS A 26 -23.63 -8.67 21.35
N MET A 27 -24.05 -9.81 21.90
CA MET A 27 -25.06 -10.66 21.26
C MET A 27 -26.38 -9.90 21.16
N ARG A 28 -26.96 -9.90 19.96
CA ARG A 28 -28.28 -9.33 19.73
C ARG A 28 -29.38 -10.21 20.33
N PRO A 29 -30.61 -9.70 20.51
CA PRO A 29 -31.75 -10.56 20.88
C PRO A 29 -31.91 -11.74 19.89
N GLY A 30 -32.02 -12.95 20.44
CA GLY A 30 -32.08 -14.21 19.69
C GLY A 30 -30.72 -14.79 19.30
N GLU A 31 -29.63 -14.01 19.41
CA GLU A 31 -28.27 -14.53 19.25
C GLU A 31 -27.77 -15.13 20.55
N VAL A 32 -27.13 -16.30 20.46
CA VAL A 32 -26.60 -17.02 21.61
C VAL A 32 -25.18 -17.47 21.35
N LEU A 33 -24.34 -17.44 22.39
CA LEU A 33 -23.00 -18.02 22.36
C LEU A 33 -23.13 -19.54 22.41
N ILE A 34 -22.51 -20.21 21.46
CA ILE A 34 -22.47 -21.66 21.37
C ILE A 34 -21.15 -22.19 21.92
N ASP A 35 -20.03 -21.59 21.51
CA ASP A 35 -18.70 -22.04 21.91
C ASP A 35 -17.73 -20.85 22.05
N CYS A 36 -16.68 -21.04 22.83
CA CYS A 36 -15.62 -20.06 23.06
C CYS A 36 -14.27 -20.77 23.02
N LEU A 37 -13.53 -20.53 21.93
CA LEU A 37 -12.25 -21.13 21.67
C LEU A 37 -11.14 -20.14 22.05
N GLU A 38 -10.30 -20.53 23.00
CA GLU A 38 -9.16 -19.74 23.48
C GLU A 38 -8.00 -20.66 23.90
N PRO A 39 -6.73 -20.34 23.57
CA PRO A 39 -6.28 -19.23 22.74
C PRO A 39 -6.31 -19.56 21.24
N ILE A 40 -6.91 -18.67 20.45
CA ILE A 40 -6.93 -18.74 18.98
C ILE A 40 -6.16 -17.55 18.41
N GLU A 41 -5.16 -17.83 17.59
CA GLU A 41 -4.42 -16.86 16.80
C GLU A 41 -5.14 -16.62 15.47
N ASP A 42 -5.18 -15.36 15.04
CA ASP A 42 -5.53 -15.02 13.67
C ASP A 42 -4.26 -14.93 12.82
N THR A 43 -3.96 -16.03 12.14
CA THR A 43 -2.71 -16.23 11.39
C THR A 43 -2.68 -15.44 10.09
N LYS A 44 -3.83 -14.97 9.59
CA LYS A 44 -3.87 -14.18 8.36
C LYS A 44 -3.54 -12.72 8.62
N GLY A 45 -4.34 -12.04 9.44
CA GLY A 45 -4.23 -10.59 9.62
C GLY A 45 -3.39 -10.15 10.82
N ASN A 46 -3.37 -10.92 11.90
CA ASN A 46 -2.72 -10.55 13.16
C ASN A 46 -1.80 -11.67 13.66
N ASN A 47 -0.96 -12.20 12.76
CA ASN A 47 -0.06 -13.33 13.05
C ASN A 47 0.91 -12.99 14.20
N GLY A 48 0.99 -13.84 15.20
CA GLY A 48 1.70 -13.60 16.46
C GLY A 48 0.86 -13.06 17.60
N GLU A 49 -0.42 -12.72 17.38
CA GLU A 49 -1.30 -12.17 18.42
C GLU A 49 -2.29 -13.23 18.95
N LYS A 50 -2.36 -13.36 20.28
CA LYS A 50 -3.33 -14.25 20.93
C LYS A 50 -4.71 -13.59 20.97
N GLY A 51 -5.70 -14.29 20.47
CA GLY A 51 -7.10 -13.89 20.53
C GLY A 51 -8.02 -14.95 21.10
N ARG A 52 -9.31 -14.59 21.14
CA ARG A 52 -10.43 -15.46 21.50
C ARG A 52 -11.40 -15.50 20.33
N LEU A 53 -11.82 -16.71 19.94
CA LEU A 53 -12.82 -16.93 18.91
C LEU A 53 -14.14 -17.37 19.55
N LEU A 54 -15.15 -16.52 19.44
CA LEU A 54 -16.52 -16.76 19.88
C LEU A 54 -17.33 -17.30 18.70
N VAL A 55 -17.99 -18.44 18.91
CA VAL A 55 -18.88 -19.07 17.95
C VAL A 55 -20.31 -18.82 18.43
N THR A 56 -21.07 -17.97 17.73
CA THR A 56 -22.48 -17.72 18.03
C THR A 56 -23.36 -18.53 17.09
N ASN A 57 -24.68 -18.46 17.24
CA ASN A 57 -25.62 -19.07 16.30
C ASN A 57 -25.78 -18.29 14.97
N LEU A 58 -25.18 -17.11 14.82
CA LEU A 58 -25.32 -16.25 13.64
C LEU A 58 -23.99 -15.90 12.97
N ARG A 59 -22.91 -15.83 13.75
CA ARG A 59 -21.60 -15.38 13.29
C ARG A 59 -20.48 -15.94 14.14
N ILE A 60 -19.27 -15.80 13.66
CA ILE A 60 -18.08 -15.90 14.49
C ILE A 60 -17.55 -14.50 14.82
N ILE A 61 -16.98 -14.35 16.01
CA ILE A 61 -16.32 -13.12 16.44
C ILE A 61 -14.94 -13.50 16.96
N TRP A 62 -13.89 -12.99 16.33
CA TRP A 62 -12.54 -13.08 16.90
C TRP A 62 -12.15 -11.72 17.45
N HIS A 63 -11.52 -11.69 18.62
CA HIS A 63 -10.92 -10.46 19.13
C HIS A 63 -9.58 -10.75 19.81
N SER A 64 -8.66 -9.80 19.72
CA SER A 64 -7.40 -9.86 20.47
C SER A 64 -7.67 -9.85 21.98
N VAL A 65 -6.87 -10.63 22.72
CA VAL A 65 -6.87 -10.62 24.19
C VAL A 65 -6.14 -9.37 24.71
N VAL A 66 -5.15 -8.87 23.97
CA VAL A 66 -4.32 -7.72 24.38
C VAL A 66 -4.96 -6.39 24.01
N LEU A 67 -5.51 -6.30 22.79
CA LEU A 67 -6.12 -5.10 22.24
C LEU A 67 -7.51 -5.42 21.67
N PRO A 68 -8.58 -5.50 22.49
CA PRO A 68 -9.92 -5.89 22.03
C PRO A 68 -10.54 -5.00 20.93
N ARG A 69 -9.96 -3.82 20.68
CA ARG A 69 -10.30 -2.97 19.53
C ARG A 69 -9.95 -3.62 18.19
N VAL A 70 -8.96 -4.52 18.18
CA VAL A 70 -8.58 -5.36 17.05
C VAL A 70 -9.43 -6.60 17.11
N ASN A 71 -10.45 -6.64 16.26
CA ASN A 71 -11.42 -7.72 16.23
C ASN A 71 -12.04 -7.86 14.84
N LEU A 72 -12.75 -8.96 14.62
CA LEU A 72 -13.48 -9.24 13.40
C LEU A 72 -14.77 -9.99 13.72
N SER A 73 -15.75 -9.81 12.85
CA SER A 73 -17.09 -10.38 12.95
C SER A 73 -17.50 -10.89 11.57
N VAL A 74 -17.70 -12.20 11.45
CA VAL A 74 -17.95 -12.85 10.17
C VAL A 74 -19.27 -13.61 10.23
N GLY A 75 -20.30 -13.10 9.54
CA GLY A 75 -21.62 -13.72 9.49
C GLY A 75 -21.66 -15.01 8.68
N TYR A 76 -22.42 -16.01 9.12
CA TYR A 76 -22.46 -17.31 8.44
C TYR A 76 -23.03 -17.27 7.03
N ASN A 77 -23.92 -16.32 6.70
CA ASN A 77 -24.44 -16.19 5.33
C ASN A 77 -23.36 -15.67 4.35
N CYS A 78 -22.23 -15.18 4.85
CA CYS A 78 -21.09 -14.79 4.03
C CYS A 78 -20.17 -15.97 3.72
N PHE A 79 -20.29 -17.10 4.41
CA PHE A 79 -19.37 -18.22 4.25
C PHE A 79 -19.57 -18.85 2.87
N VAL A 80 -18.46 -19.06 2.17
CA VAL A 80 -18.42 -19.75 0.87
C VAL A 80 -17.82 -21.13 1.06
N ASN A 81 -16.71 -21.20 1.81
CA ASN A 81 -16.02 -22.45 2.10
C ASN A 81 -15.40 -22.43 3.50
N THR A 82 -15.29 -23.59 4.12
CA THR A 82 -14.62 -23.78 5.40
C THR A 82 -13.79 -25.06 5.33
N THR A 83 -12.48 -24.94 5.40
CA THR A 83 -11.56 -26.08 5.31
C THR A 83 -10.53 -26.03 6.41
N THR A 84 -10.03 -27.20 6.80
CA THR A 84 -8.93 -27.29 7.75
C THR A 84 -7.66 -27.67 6.99
N ARG A 85 -6.60 -26.86 7.12
CA ARG A 85 -5.31 -27.09 6.44
C ARG A 85 -4.16 -26.70 7.37
N THR A 86 -2.94 -27.09 7.04
CA THR A 86 -1.75 -26.63 7.77
C THR A 86 -1.47 -25.16 7.43
N ALA A 87 -1.09 -24.36 8.42
CA ALA A 87 -0.64 -22.98 8.30
C ALA A 87 0.63 -22.77 9.13
N ASN A 88 1.42 -21.75 8.81
CA ASN A 88 2.60 -21.37 9.57
C ASN A 88 2.27 -20.25 10.56
N SER A 89 2.10 -20.62 11.83
CA SER A 89 1.82 -19.70 12.93
C SER A 89 3.11 -19.16 13.52
N LYS A 90 3.16 -17.87 13.84
CA LYS A 90 4.32 -17.28 14.53
C LYS A 90 4.43 -17.75 15.99
N LEU A 91 3.31 -18.12 16.60
CA LEU A 91 3.27 -18.65 17.97
C LEU A 91 3.57 -20.15 18.08
N ARG A 92 3.33 -20.94 17.02
CA ARG A 92 3.36 -22.41 17.08
C ARG A 92 4.15 -23.11 15.96
N GLY A 93 4.63 -22.38 14.95
CA GLY A 93 5.20 -22.95 13.72
C GLY A 93 4.12 -23.60 12.85
N GLN A 94 4.47 -24.67 12.14
CA GLN A 94 3.51 -25.41 11.32
C GLN A 94 2.44 -26.12 12.18
N THR A 95 1.18 -25.80 11.91
CA THR A 95 0.04 -26.33 12.68
C THR A 95 -1.23 -26.32 11.86
N GLU A 96 -2.17 -27.19 12.22
CA GLU A 96 -3.53 -27.19 11.69
C GLU A 96 -4.26 -25.86 12.00
N ALA A 97 -4.98 -25.34 11.00
CA ALA A 97 -5.66 -24.06 11.04
C ALA A 97 -7.00 -24.13 10.26
N LEU A 98 -7.98 -23.35 10.70
CA LEU A 98 -9.26 -23.17 10.02
C LEU A 98 -9.14 -22.08 8.97
N TYR A 99 -9.40 -22.44 7.73
CA TYR A 99 -9.52 -21.53 6.61
C TYR A 99 -11.01 -21.27 6.35
N ILE A 100 -11.41 -20.01 6.41
CA ILE A 100 -12.78 -19.58 6.11
C ILE A 100 -12.71 -18.64 4.92
N LEU A 101 -13.26 -19.09 3.79
CA LEU A 101 -13.46 -18.25 2.62
C LEU A 101 -14.85 -17.64 2.70
N THR A 102 -14.96 -16.33 2.52
CA THR A 102 -16.23 -15.61 2.51
C THR A 102 -16.42 -14.79 1.25
N LYS A 103 -17.66 -14.43 0.96
CA LYS A 103 -18.03 -13.46 -0.07
C LYS A 103 -19.07 -12.51 0.50
N CYS A 104 -18.72 -11.23 0.56
CA CYS A 104 -19.59 -10.15 1.01
C CYS A 104 -19.45 -8.96 0.05
N ASN A 105 -20.57 -8.37 -0.40
CA ASN A 105 -20.57 -7.21 -1.31
C ASN A 105 -19.64 -7.35 -2.53
N ASN A 106 -19.68 -8.51 -3.20
CA ASN A 106 -18.79 -8.88 -4.32
C ASN A 106 -17.28 -8.95 -4.01
N THR A 107 -16.90 -8.87 -2.74
CA THR A 107 -15.52 -9.01 -2.28
C THR A 107 -15.33 -10.37 -1.61
N ARG A 108 -14.22 -11.05 -1.90
CA ARG A 108 -13.85 -12.32 -1.26
C ARG A 108 -12.82 -12.09 -0.17
N PHE A 109 -13.09 -12.59 1.03
CA PHE A 109 -12.14 -12.58 2.14
C PHE A 109 -11.76 -14.00 2.54
N GLU A 110 -10.54 -14.17 3.03
CA GLU A 110 -10.02 -15.40 3.61
C GLU A 110 -9.54 -15.12 5.03
N PHE A 111 -10.00 -15.94 5.98
CA PHE A 111 -9.59 -15.89 7.38
C PHE A 111 -8.88 -17.18 7.74
N ILE A 112 -7.78 -17.08 8.48
CA ILE A 112 -7.00 -18.24 8.94
C ILE A 112 -6.92 -18.18 10.47
N PHE A 113 -7.56 -19.13 11.15
CA PHE A 113 -7.50 -19.24 12.61
C PHE A 113 -6.68 -20.45 13.02
N THR A 114 -5.72 -20.24 13.91
CA THR A 114 -4.85 -21.30 14.43
C THR A 114 -5.07 -21.44 15.93
N ASN A 115 -5.21 -22.67 16.41
CA ASN A 115 -5.18 -22.91 17.85
C ASN A 115 -3.75 -23.03 18.33
N VAL A 116 -3.45 -22.28 19.38
CA VAL A 116 -2.13 -22.23 19.99
C VAL A 116 -1.88 -23.48 20.87
N ILE A 117 -2.92 -24.17 21.35
CA ILE A 117 -2.82 -25.38 22.17
C ILE A 117 -2.61 -26.62 21.28
N PRO A 118 -1.50 -27.39 21.46
CA PRO A 118 -1.26 -28.61 20.70
C PRO A 118 -2.20 -29.76 21.14
N GLY A 119 -2.63 -30.59 20.17
CA GLY A 119 -3.33 -31.85 20.44
C GLY A 119 -4.78 -31.72 20.91
N SER A 120 -5.45 -30.59 20.65
CA SER A 120 -6.88 -30.45 20.93
C SER A 120 -7.72 -30.99 19.74
N PRO A 121 -8.41 -32.14 19.88
CA PRO A 121 -9.16 -32.75 18.76
C PRO A 121 -10.46 -31.99 18.41
N ARG A 122 -10.77 -30.90 19.14
CA ARG A 122 -12.05 -30.17 19.04
C ARG A 122 -11.97 -28.90 18.19
N LEU A 123 -10.81 -28.61 17.60
CA LEU A 123 -10.35 -27.26 17.26
C LEU A 123 -11.37 -26.35 16.59
N PHE A 124 -12.11 -26.85 15.59
CA PHE A 124 -13.04 -26.05 14.78
C PHE A 124 -14.34 -26.79 14.42
N ALA A 125 -14.58 -27.94 15.04
CA ALA A 125 -15.76 -28.76 14.75
C ALA A 125 -17.06 -28.00 15.07
N SER A 126 -17.05 -27.17 16.12
CA SER A 126 -18.18 -26.31 16.48
C SER A 126 -18.47 -25.29 15.38
N VAL A 127 -17.47 -24.60 14.83
CA VAL A 127 -17.66 -23.64 13.73
C VAL A 127 -18.31 -24.30 12.51
N ILE A 128 -17.77 -25.44 12.07
CA ILE A 128 -18.28 -26.17 10.90
C ILE A 128 -19.70 -26.69 11.13
N SER A 129 -19.96 -27.25 12.32
CA SER A 129 -21.26 -27.83 12.65
C SER A 129 -22.34 -26.77 12.79
N VAL A 130 -22.02 -25.64 13.45
CA VAL A 130 -22.93 -24.50 13.58
C VAL A 130 -23.20 -23.88 12.22
N HIS A 131 -22.19 -23.73 11.35
CA HIS A 131 -22.39 -23.26 9.98
C HIS A 131 -23.32 -24.21 9.19
N ARG A 132 -23.18 -25.53 9.32
CA ARG A 132 -24.10 -26.51 8.71
C ARG A 132 -25.53 -26.39 9.27
N ALA A 133 -25.68 -26.23 10.58
CA ALA A 133 -26.97 -26.00 11.23
C ALA A 133 -27.59 -24.67 10.78
N TYR A 134 -26.78 -23.64 10.56
CA TYR A 134 -27.19 -22.41 9.91
C TYR A 134 -27.72 -22.73 8.51
N GLU A 135 -26.92 -23.25 7.58
CA GLU A 135 -27.35 -23.49 6.19
C GLU A 135 -28.65 -24.32 6.06
N THR A 136 -28.79 -25.38 6.86
CA THR A 136 -29.97 -26.25 6.83
C THR A 136 -31.25 -25.64 7.41
N SER A 137 -31.14 -24.56 8.20
CA SER A 137 -32.27 -23.90 8.86
C SER A 137 -32.73 -22.61 8.18
N LYS A 138 -32.29 -22.34 6.93
CA LYS A 138 -32.63 -21.11 6.18
C LYS A 138 -34.14 -20.80 6.09
N MET A 139 -35.01 -21.82 6.14
CA MET A 139 -36.46 -21.65 6.12
C MET A 139 -37.04 -20.81 7.28
N TYR A 140 -36.30 -20.63 8.38
CA TYR A 140 -36.69 -19.75 9.49
C TYR A 140 -36.49 -18.27 9.20
N ARG A 141 -35.69 -17.92 8.18
CA ARG A 141 -35.19 -16.56 8.00
C ARG A 141 -35.15 -16.08 6.56
N GLU A 142 -35.34 -16.95 5.57
CA GLU A 142 -35.43 -16.59 4.17
C GLU A 142 -36.86 -16.74 3.64
N LEU A 143 -37.31 -15.73 2.89
CA LEU A 143 -38.54 -15.80 2.12
C LEU A 143 -38.37 -16.84 1.00
N LYS A 144 -39.34 -17.75 0.84
CA LYS A 144 -39.33 -18.76 -0.23
C LYS A 144 -40.61 -18.72 -1.05
N LEU A 145 -40.44 -18.75 -2.36
CA LEU A 145 -41.51 -18.90 -3.35
C LEU A 145 -41.42 -20.30 -3.96
N ARG A 146 -42.56 -20.98 -4.10
CA ARG A 146 -42.67 -22.28 -4.78
C ARG A 146 -41.75 -23.37 -4.24
N SER A 147 -41.68 -23.49 -2.91
CA SER A 147 -40.83 -24.49 -2.24
C SER A 147 -41.61 -25.77 -1.92
N ALA A 148 -40.91 -26.85 -1.58
CA ALA A 148 -41.52 -28.12 -1.17
C ALA A 148 -41.99 -28.06 0.30
N LEU A 149 -43.08 -27.30 0.53
CA LEU A 149 -43.61 -27.02 1.88
C LEU A 149 -44.73 -27.97 2.30
N ILE A 150 -45.44 -28.56 1.34
CA ILE A 150 -46.67 -29.30 1.58
C ILE A 150 -46.45 -30.78 1.28
N GLN A 151 -46.83 -31.64 2.22
CA GLN A 151 -46.84 -33.10 2.05
C GLN A 151 -48.21 -33.62 2.48
N ASN A 152 -48.88 -34.38 1.61
CA ASN A 152 -50.23 -34.92 1.86
C ASN A 152 -51.24 -33.84 2.32
N LYS A 153 -51.24 -32.65 1.67
CA LYS A 153 -52.08 -31.49 2.02
C LYS A 153 -51.88 -30.94 3.45
N GLN A 154 -50.76 -31.27 4.10
CA GLN A 154 -50.34 -30.70 5.38
C GLN A 154 -49.02 -29.95 5.24
N LEU A 155 -48.84 -28.92 6.07
CA LEU A 155 -47.60 -28.16 6.13
C LEU A 155 -46.50 -28.99 6.78
N ARG A 156 -45.34 -29.10 6.14
CA ARG A 156 -44.14 -29.67 6.72
C ARG A 156 -43.54 -28.69 7.72
N LEU A 157 -43.70 -28.99 9.01
CA LEU A 157 -43.23 -28.15 10.10
C LEU A 157 -41.71 -28.20 10.24
N LEU A 158 -41.13 -27.05 10.56
CA LEU A 158 -39.74 -26.94 11.02
C LEU A 158 -39.62 -27.41 12.48
N PRO A 159 -38.41 -27.76 12.98
CA PRO A 159 -38.23 -28.36 14.31
C PRO A 159 -38.87 -27.60 15.49
N LYS A 160 -38.85 -26.27 15.48
CA LYS A 160 -39.42 -25.37 16.50
C LYS A 160 -40.69 -24.66 16.03
N GLU A 161 -41.26 -25.11 14.92
CA GLU A 161 -42.46 -24.50 14.33
C GLU A 161 -43.74 -25.16 14.86
N GLN A 162 -44.68 -24.32 15.30
CA GLN A 162 -46.00 -24.73 15.74
C GLN A 162 -47.07 -23.96 14.96
N VAL A 163 -48.09 -24.67 14.47
CA VAL A 163 -49.23 -24.05 13.78
C VAL A 163 -50.19 -23.48 14.82
N TYR A 164 -50.52 -22.20 14.68
CA TYR A 164 -51.50 -21.49 15.49
C TYR A 164 -52.88 -21.54 14.83
N ASP A 165 -52.94 -21.25 13.52
CA ASP A 165 -54.19 -21.28 12.78
C ASP A 165 -54.01 -21.81 11.34
N LYS A 166 -55.10 -22.37 10.81
CA LYS A 166 -55.24 -22.86 9.44
C LYS A 166 -56.54 -22.32 8.83
N ILE A 167 -56.39 -21.47 7.84
CA ILE A 167 -57.51 -20.80 7.16
C ILE A 167 -57.64 -21.33 5.74
N ASN A 168 -58.75 -22.00 5.45
CA ASN A 168 -59.07 -22.43 4.09
C ASN A 168 -59.77 -21.30 3.33
N GLY A 169 -59.65 -21.31 2.01
CA GLY A 169 -60.39 -20.39 1.14
C GLY A 169 -59.74 -19.01 1.01
N VAL A 170 -58.43 -18.91 1.26
CA VAL A 170 -57.69 -17.65 1.18
C VAL A 170 -57.21 -17.42 -0.24
N TRP A 171 -57.62 -16.30 -0.83
CA TRP A 171 -57.24 -15.92 -2.18
C TRP A 171 -55.92 -15.17 -2.19
N ASN A 172 -54.97 -15.59 -3.01
CA ASN A 172 -53.76 -14.81 -3.30
C ASN A 172 -54.05 -13.85 -4.47
N LEU A 173 -53.81 -12.56 -4.25
CA LEU A 173 -54.08 -11.46 -5.18
C LEU A 173 -52.88 -11.05 -6.04
N SER A 174 -51.81 -11.85 -6.05
CA SER A 174 -50.59 -11.57 -6.83
C SER A 174 -50.72 -11.91 -8.32
N SER A 175 -51.86 -12.44 -8.76
CA SER A 175 -52.17 -12.81 -10.14
C SER A 175 -53.56 -12.31 -10.54
N ASP A 176 -53.76 -11.92 -11.80
CA ASP A 176 -54.98 -11.27 -12.30
C ASP A 176 -56.28 -12.07 -12.11
N GLN A 177 -56.19 -13.41 -12.06
CA GLN A 177 -57.36 -14.29 -11.86
C GLN A 177 -57.59 -14.67 -10.39
N GLY A 178 -56.65 -14.35 -9.49
CA GLY A 178 -56.64 -14.82 -8.11
C GLY A 178 -56.44 -16.34 -8.00
N ASN A 179 -55.75 -16.81 -6.97
CA ASN A 179 -55.62 -18.25 -6.71
C ASN A 179 -56.21 -18.59 -5.34
N LEU A 180 -57.14 -19.54 -5.30
CA LEU A 180 -57.72 -20.04 -4.06
C LEU A 180 -56.77 -21.02 -3.38
N GLY A 181 -56.52 -20.79 -2.09
CA GLY A 181 -55.56 -21.59 -1.34
C GLY A 181 -55.90 -21.74 0.14
N THR A 182 -54.92 -22.28 0.85
CA THR A 182 -54.93 -22.47 2.30
C THR A 182 -53.79 -21.68 2.91
N PHE A 183 -54.07 -21.03 4.03
CA PHE A 183 -53.16 -20.15 4.75
C PHE A 183 -52.87 -20.75 6.12
N PHE A 184 -51.60 -20.86 6.48
CA PHE A 184 -51.10 -21.36 7.75
C PHE A 184 -50.37 -20.23 8.49
N ILE A 185 -50.73 -20.04 9.74
CA ILE A 185 -50.10 -19.08 10.64
C ILE A 185 -49.33 -19.89 11.67
N THR A 186 -48.02 -19.67 11.76
CA THR A 186 -47.15 -20.35 12.73
C THR A 186 -46.46 -19.34 13.63
N ASN A 187 -45.69 -19.81 14.61
CA ASN A 187 -44.85 -18.97 15.47
C ASN A 187 -43.60 -18.39 14.78
N VAL A 188 -43.21 -18.89 13.60
CA VAL A 188 -41.97 -18.46 12.93
C VAL A 188 -42.19 -17.86 11.54
N ARG A 189 -43.28 -18.23 10.86
CA ARG A 189 -43.57 -17.77 9.50
C ARG A 189 -45.06 -17.87 9.18
N VAL A 190 -45.42 -17.27 8.07
CA VAL A 190 -46.75 -17.37 7.48
C VAL A 190 -46.61 -18.09 6.14
N VAL A 191 -47.46 -19.09 5.88
CA VAL A 191 -47.40 -19.90 4.66
C VAL A 191 -48.75 -19.88 3.96
N TRP A 192 -48.74 -19.64 2.65
CA TRP A 192 -49.90 -19.83 1.79
C TRP A 192 -49.57 -20.81 0.67
N HIS A 193 -50.48 -21.71 0.33
CA HIS A 193 -50.37 -22.54 -0.87
C HIS A 193 -51.71 -22.63 -1.62
N ALA A 194 -51.66 -22.72 -2.94
CA ALA A 194 -52.84 -22.93 -3.75
C ALA A 194 -53.38 -24.36 -3.60
N ASN A 195 -54.70 -24.52 -3.66
CA ASN A 195 -55.35 -25.82 -3.49
C ASN A 195 -55.19 -26.74 -4.71
N MET A 196 -55.23 -26.14 -5.92
CA MET A 196 -55.12 -26.88 -7.19
C MET A 196 -53.68 -27.27 -7.52
N ASN A 197 -52.71 -26.47 -7.07
CA ASN A 197 -51.29 -26.71 -7.31
C ASN A 197 -50.50 -26.36 -6.06
N ASP A 198 -50.17 -27.37 -5.27
CA ASP A 198 -49.46 -27.20 -4.00
C ASP A 198 -48.05 -26.63 -4.19
N SER A 199 -47.46 -26.75 -5.39
CA SER A 199 -46.18 -26.12 -5.74
C SER A 199 -46.28 -24.60 -5.90
N PHE A 200 -47.49 -24.05 -6.06
CA PHE A 200 -47.69 -22.61 -6.02
C PHE A 200 -47.96 -22.17 -4.58
N ASN A 201 -46.87 -21.87 -3.87
CA ASN A 201 -46.90 -21.48 -2.47
C ASN A 201 -45.89 -20.36 -2.16
N VAL A 202 -46.09 -19.73 -1.01
CA VAL A 202 -45.25 -18.66 -0.48
C VAL A 202 -45.06 -18.89 1.01
N SER A 203 -43.82 -18.82 1.48
CA SER A 203 -43.46 -18.88 2.89
C SER A 203 -42.73 -17.60 3.28
N ILE A 204 -43.28 -16.87 4.23
CA ILE A 204 -42.82 -15.54 4.66
C ILE A 204 -42.47 -15.62 6.15
N PRO A 205 -41.18 -15.74 6.50
CA PRO A 205 -40.75 -15.68 7.90
C PRO A 205 -41.05 -14.33 8.52
N TYR A 206 -41.40 -14.29 9.82
CA TYR A 206 -41.63 -13.03 10.53
C TYR A 206 -40.43 -12.10 10.47
N LEU A 207 -39.22 -12.65 10.47
CA LEU A 207 -37.98 -11.88 10.30
C LEU A 207 -38.00 -11.01 9.04
N GLN A 208 -38.60 -11.49 7.95
CA GLN A 208 -38.64 -10.79 6.67
C GLN A 208 -39.85 -9.88 6.50
N ILE A 209 -40.79 -9.87 7.44
CA ILE A 209 -41.97 -9.02 7.38
C ILE A 209 -41.62 -7.62 7.88
N ARG A 210 -41.89 -6.61 7.05
CA ARG A 210 -41.74 -5.20 7.40
C ARG A 210 -43.03 -4.61 7.95
N SER A 211 -44.15 -4.91 7.30
CA SER A 211 -45.46 -4.43 7.75
C SER A 211 -46.60 -5.37 7.35
N ILE A 212 -47.63 -5.42 8.19
CA ILE A 212 -48.85 -6.21 7.98
C ILE A 212 -50.03 -5.24 8.13
N LYS A 213 -50.78 -5.02 7.05
CA LYS A 213 -51.87 -4.03 7.00
C LYS A 213 -53.06 -4.58 6.25
N ILE A 214 -54.25 -4.08 6.54
CA ILE A 214 -55.42 -4.29 5.68
C ILE A 214 -55.49 -3.09 4.72
N ARG A 215 -55.68 -3.36 3.43
CA ARG A 215 -55.84 -2.32 2.39
C ARG A 215 -56.98 -2.68 1.45
N ASP A 216 -57.56 -1.66 0.82
CA ASP A 216 -58.49 -1.85 -0.29
C ASP A 216 -57.78 -2.43 -1.51
N SER A 217 -58.42 -3.39 -2.18
CA SER A 217 -57.99 -3.98 -3.44
C SER A 217 -59.15 -3.96 -4.46
N LYS A 218 -58.86 -4.27 -5.73
CA LYS A 218 -59.89 -4.44 -6.77
C LYS A 218 -60.94 -5.51 -6.43
N PHE A 219 -60.64 -6.41 -5.49
CA PHE A 219 -61.49 -7.52 -5.09
C PHE A 219 -62.09 -7.36 -3.68
N GLY A 220 -61.96 -6.17 -3.07
CA GLY A 220 -62.39 -5.87 -1.69
C GLY A 220 -61.21 -5.71 -0.73
N LEU A 221 -61.49 -5.67 0.57
CA LEU A 221 -60.44 -5.58 1.61
C LEU A 221 -59.53 -6.81 1.58
N ALA A 222 -58.23 -6.58 1.69
CA ALA A 222 -57.21 -7.63 1.66
C ALA A 222 -56.12 -7.40 2.71
N LEU A 223 -55.59 -8.50 3.24
CA LEU A 223 -54.39 -8.55 4.07
C LEU A 223 -53.18 -8.34 3.16
N VAL A 224 -52.40 -7.30 3.43
CA VAL A 224 -51.18 -6.97 2.71
C VAL A 224 -49.98 -7.18 3.63
N ILE A 225 -49.08 -8.07 3.23
CA ILE A 225 -47.80 -8.32 3.89
C ILE A 225 -46.70 -7.74 3.00
N GLU A 226 -45.96 -6.77 3.54
CA GLU A 226 -44.80 -6.16 2.88
C GLU A 226 -43.51 -6.79 3.44
N SER A 227 -42.62 -7.26 2.58
CA SER A 227 -41.32 -7.81 2.98
C SER A 227 -40.23 -6.74 3.09
N SER A 228 -39.13 -7.09 3.74
CA SER A 228 -37.91 -6.28 3.84
C SER A 228 -37.35 -5.91 2.46
N GLN A 229 -36.65 -4.77 2.38
CA GLN A 229 -35.98 -4.38 1.13
C GLN A 229 -34.85 -5.35 0.80
N ALA A 230 -34.18 -5.88 1.83
CA ALA A 230 -33.14 -6.90 1.68
C ALA A 230 -33.61 -8.20 0.99
N THR A 231 -34.92 -8.48 0.93
CA THR A 231 -35.50 -9.64 0.23
C THR A 231 -36.20 -9.28 -1.07
N GLY A 232 -36.08 -8.04 -1.56
CA GLY A 232 -36.71 -7.58 -2.80
C GLY A 232 -38.02 -6.82 -2.62
N GLY A 233 -38.43 -6.53 -1.38
CA GLY A 233 -39.56 -5.63 -1.10
C GLY A 233 -40.91 -6.09 -1.64
N TYR A 234 -41.21 -7.39 -1.54
CA TYR A 234 -42.46 -7.97 -2.03
C TYR A 234 -43.68 -7.39 -1.32
N VAL A 235 -44.75 -7.18 -2.08
CA VAL A 235 -46.07 -6.77 -1.56
C VAL A 235 -47.06 -7.88 -1.88
N LEU A 236 -47.44 -8.65 -0.86
CA LEU A 236 -48.25 -9.87 -1.00
C LEU A 236 -49.65 -9.64 -0.45
N GLY A 237 -50.66 -9.73 -1.31
CA GLY A 237 -52.06 -9.49 -0.97
C GLY A 237 -52.87 -10.79 -0.84
N PHE A 238 -53.62 -10.93 0.26
CA PHE A 238 -54.48 -12.07 0.54
C PHE A 238 -55.89 -11.63 0.91
N LYS A 239 -56.90 -12.13 0.19
CA LYS A 239 -58.30 -11.90 0.52
C LYS A 239 -58.86 -13.08 1.32
N ILE A 240 -59.57 -12.77 2.40
CA ILE A 240 -60.19 -13.73 3.34
C ILE A 240 -61.64 -13.29 3.56
N ASP A 241 -62.59 -14.22 3.38
CA ASP A 241 -64.02 -13.99 3.63
C ASP A 241 -64.50 -14.83 4.83
N PRO A 242 -65.39 -14.32 5.70
CA PRO A 242 -65.90 -12.94 5.75
C PRO A 242 -64.89 -11.95 6.35
N THR A 243 -65.18 -10.65 6.25
CA THR A 243 -64.27 -9.56 6.69
C THR A 243 -63.92 -9.62 8.18
N GLU A 244 -64.79 -10.14 9.06
CA GLU A 244 -64.42 -10.29 10.47
C GLU A 244 -63.22 -11.24 10.64
N LYS A 245 -63.19 -12.33 9.86
CA LYS A 245 -62.08 -13.29 9.90
C LYS A 245 -60.78 -12.69 9.37
N LEU A 246 -60.85 -11.83 8.36
CA LEU A 246 -59.70 -11.07 7.85
C LEU A 246 -59.07 -10.22 8.96
N GLU A 247 -59.89 -9.51 9.74
CA GLU A 247 -59.41 -8.67 10.84
C GLU A 247 -58.81 -9.49 11.98
N GLU A 248 -59.42 -10.62 12.35
CA GLU A 248 -58.89 -11.54 13.36
C GLU A 248 -57.52 -12.10 12.95
N THR A 249 -57.42 -12.60 11.72
CA THR A 249 -56.16 -13.08 11.13
C THR A 249 -55.09 -11.98 11.12
N ALA A 250 -55.43 -10.76 10.71
CA ALA A 250 -54.47 -9.66 10.70
C ALA A 250 -53.97 -9.31 12.12
N LYS A 251 -54.85 -9.33 13.13
CA LYS A 251 -54.49 -9.09 14.53
C LYS A 251 -53.60 -10.20 15.08
N GLU A 252 -53.90 -11.46 14.77
CA GLU A 252 -53.10 -12.61 15.20
C GLU A 252 -51.68 -12.57 14.63
N ILE A 253 -51.53 -12.41 13.32
CA ILE A 253 -50.21 -12.32 12.65
C ILE A 253 -49.41 -11.13 13.20
N ASN A 254 -50.06 -9.97 13.42
CA ASN A 254 -49.39 -8.81 14.02
C ASN A 254 -48.92 -9.08 15.46
N SER A 255 -49.67 -9.84 16.23
CA SER A 255 -49.32 -10.18 17.61
C SER A 255 -48.14 -11.15 17.64
N LEU A 256 -48.16 -12.20 16.81
CA LEU A 256 -47.06 -13.14 16.65
C LEU A 256 -45.79 -12.47 16.12
N HIS A 257 -45.92 -11.59 15.12
CA HIS A 257 -44.79 -10.81 14.59
C HIS A 257 -44.13 -9.93 15.67
N LYS A 258 -44.94 -9.28 16.54
CA LYS A 258 -44.41 -8.50 17.67
C LYS A 258 -43.69 -9.37 18.68
N VAL A 259 -44.25 -10.52 19.06
CA VAL A 259 -43.63 -11.45 20.01
C VAL A 259 -42.32 -12.01 19.44
N PHE A 260 -42.32 -12.43 18.17
CA PHE A 260 -41.13 -12.90 17.46
C PHE A 260 -40.03 -11.83 17.42
N SER A 261 -40.39 -10.57 17.18
CA SER A 261 -39.42 -9.47 17.08
C SER A 261 -38.68 -9.16 18.39
N VAL A 262 -39.22 -9.53 19.55
CA VAL A 262 -38.56 -9.32 20.86
C VAL A 262 -37.44 -10.34 21.07
N SER A 263 -37.67 -11.60 20.69
CA SER A 263 -36.67 -12.66 20.78
C SER A 263 -36.77 -13.57 19.54
N PRO A 264 -36.12 -13.18 18.43
CA PRO A 264 -36.21 -13.92 17.18
C PRO A 264 -35.73 -15.37 17.30
N ILE A 265 -36.45 -16.29 16.69
CA ILE A 265 -36.04 -17.69 16.55
C ILE A 265 -35.36 -17.84 15.20
N PHE A 266 -34.03 -17.99 15.19
CA PHE A 266 -33.25 -18.13 13.95
C PHE A 266 -33.21 -19.56 13.40
N GLY A 267 -33.60 -20.55 14.21
CA GLY A 267 -33.69 -21.96 13.80
C GLY A 267 -32.36 -22.72 13.79
N VAL A 268 -31.28 -22.10 14.26
CA VAL A 268 -29.95 -22.70 14.34
C VAL A 268 -29.86 -23.47 15.65
N ASP A 269 -30.01 -24.79 15.56
CA ASP A 269 -29.94 -25.71 16.69
C ASP A 269 -28.60 -26.43 16.67
N TYR A 270 -27.86 -26.32 17.76
CA TYR A 270 -26.63 -27.05 18.01
C TYR A 270 -26.61 -27.50 19.46
N GLU A 271 -26.55 -28.81 19.66
CA GLU A 271 -26.24 -29.43 20.95
C GLU A 271 -24.81 -29.95 20.88
N MET A 272 -24.00 -29.63 21.89
CA MET A 272 -22.60 -30.02 21.94
C MET A 272 -22.51 -31.54 22.12
N GLU A 273 -22.14 -32.29 21.08
CA GLU A 273 -21.90 -33.73 21.18
C GLU A 273 -20.67 -33.99 22.08
N GLU A 274 -20.83 -34.78 23.15
CA GLU A 274 -19.75 -35.10 24.09
C GLU A 274 -18.65 -36.01 23.50
N LYS A 275 -18.89 -36.63 22.33
CA LYS A 275 -17.94 -37.51 21.64
C LYS A 275 -17.48 -36.91 20.30
N PRO A 276 -16.16 -36.83 20.03
CA PRO A 276 -15.66 -36.37 18.75
C PRO A 276 -15.97 -37.39 17.64
N GLN A 277 -16.60 -36.95 16.55
CA GLN A 277 -16.70 -37.71 15.30
C GLN A 277 -15.34 -37.71 14.57
N GLN A 278 -15.03 -38.79 13.83
CA GLN A 278 -13.77 -38.92 13.10
C GLN A 278 -13.76 -37.97 11.88
N LEU A 279 -12.62 -37.29 11.67
CA LEU A 279 -12.46 -36.19 10.68
C LEU A 279 -12.70 -36.59 9.22
N GLU A 280 -12.59 -37.87 8.89
CA GLU A 280 -12.70 -38.38 7.51
C GLU A 280 -14.14 -38.28 6.95
N ASP A 281 -15.16 -38.13 7.82
CA ASP A 281 -16.57 -38.02 7.42
C ASP A 281 -17.03 -36.58 7.13
N LEU A 282 -16.14 -35.57 7.25
CA LEU A 282 -16.48 -34.15 7.12
C LEU A 282 -15.87 -33.46 5.89
N THR A 283 -15.08 -34.16 5.08
CA THR A 283 -14.36 -33.58 3.93
C THR A 283 -15.24 -33.57 2.67
N VAL A 284 -15.27 -32.43 1.98
CA VAL A 284 -15.79 -32.30 0.61
C VAL A 284 -14.56 -32.25 -0.31
N GLU A 285 -14.55 -33.04 -1.38
CA GLU A 285 -13.41 -33.19 -2.31
C GLU A 285 -12.99 -31.88 -3.00
N GLN A 286 -11.69 -31.81 -3.30
CA GLN A 286 -10.86 -30.64 -3.63
C GLN A 286 -11.05 -30.05 -5.04
N ILE A 287 -10.67 -28.76 -5.17
CA ILE A 287 -9.78 -28.26 -6.23
C ILE A 287 -8.59 -27.61 -5.49
N GLU A 288 -7.37 -28.06 -5.77
CA GLU A 288 -6.14 -27.52 -5.20
C GLU A 288 -5.76 -26.21 -5.92
N GLU A 289 -5.72 -25.11 -5.18
CA GLU A 289 -4.88 -23.95 -5.51
C GLU A 289 -3.89 -23.81 -4.35
N ASP A 290 -2.61 -24.09 -4.66
CA ASP A 290 -1.48 -23.87 -3.76
C ASP A 290 -1.33 -22.38 -3.49
N VAL A 291 -1.45 -21.98 -2.22
CA VAL A 291 -1.14 -20.62 -1.78
C VAL A 291 -0.01 -20.71 -0.76
N GLU A 292 1.20 -20.38 -1.20
CA GLU A 292 2.35 -20.15 -0.32
C GLU A 292 2.08 -18.95 0.59
N ILE A 293 2.31 -19.13 1.89
CA ILE A 293 2.28 -18.04 2.88
C ILE A 293 3.69 -17.46 2.95
N GLU A 294 3.92 -16.31 2.30
CA GLU A 294 5.14 -15.53 2.51
C GLU A 294 5.18 -15.00 3.95
N ALA A 295 6.25 -15.33 4.67
CA ALA A 295 6.54 -14.80 5.99
C ALA A 295 7.47 -13.59 5.85
N ASN A 296 6.93 -12.39 5.60
CA ASN A 296 7.59 -11.15 6.02
C ASN A 296 6.70 -9.90 5.95
N GLU A 297 7.12 -8.92 6.77
CA GLU A 297 6.68 -7.52 6.88
C GLU A 297 5.35 -7.20 7.56
N GLN A 298 5.40 -6.05 8.25
CA GLN A 298 4.36 -5.40 9.03
C GLN A 298 3.23 -4.95 8.08
N THR A 299 2.45 -5.91 7.61
CA THR A 299 1.33 -5.70 6.70
C THR A 299 0.16 -5.11 7.46
N ASP A 300 -0.55 -4.17 6.84
CA ASP A 300 -1.83 -3.71 7.37
C ASP A 300 -2.79 -4.88 7.43
N ALA A 301 -3.10 -5.32 8.66
CA ALA A 301 -3.87 -6.53 8.99
C ALA A 301 -5.10 -6.75 8.09
N PHE A 302 -5.75 -5.68 7.63
CA PHE A 302 -6.90 -5.75 6.73
C PHE A 302 -6.56 -6.30 5.33
N VAL A 303 -5.49 -5.81 4.70
CA VAL A 303 -5.09 -6.19 3.33
C VAL A 303 -4.74 -7.67 3.25
N ALA A 304 -4.27 -8.22 4.37
CA ALA A 304 -3.97 -9.64 4.48
C ALA A 304 -5.19 -10.54 4.26
N TYR A 305 -6.42 -10.10 4.56
CA TYR A 305 -7.61 -10.98 4.47
C TYR A 305 -8.19 -11.11 3.06
N PHE A 306 -7.61 -10.54 2.00
CA PHE A 306 -8.14 -10.81 0.64
C PHE A 306 -7.84 -12.25 0.21
N ALA A 307 -8.87 -12.94 -0.29
CA ALA A 307 -8.76 -14.34 -0.72
C ALA A 307 -8.02 -14.55 -2.05
N ASP A 308 -7.90 -13.49 -2.87
CA ASP A 308 -7.10 -13.54 -4.10
C ASP A 308 -5.62 -13.46 -3.71
N GLY A 309 -5.08 -14.61 -3.28
CA GLY A 309 -3.69 -14.79 -2.85
C GLY A 309 -2.71 -14.07 -3.77
N ASN A 310 -1.81 -13.29 -3.16
CA ASN A 310 -0.63 -12.67 -3.77
C ASN A 310 -0.79 -11.47 -4.73
N LYS A 311 -1.91 -10.72 -4.76
CA LYS A 311 -2.01 -9.57 -5.72
C LYS A 311 -2.55 -8.22 -5.26
N LYS A 312 -2.80 -7.98 -3.97
CA LYS A 312 -3.21 -6.62 -3.53
C LYS A 312 -2.44 -6.10 -2.32
N ARG A 313 -1.11 -6.24 -2.31
CA ARG A 313 -0.28 -5.26 -1.58
C ARG A 313 -0.67 -3.85 -2.07
N LEU A 314 -0.64 -2.85 -1.19
CA LEU A 314 -0.90 -1.47 -1.62
C LEU A 314 0.09 -1.11 -2.72
N ALA A 315 -0.45 -0.66 -3.84
CA ALA A 315 0.30 -0.30 -5.02
C ALA A 315 -0.34 0.95 -5.63
N VAL A 316 0.45 1.68 -6.43
CA VAL A 316 -0.01 2.91 -7.10
C VAL A 316 -1.33 2.69 -7.84
N GLY A 317 -1.49 1.57 -8.55
CA GLY A 317 -2.70 1.26 -9.33
C GLY A 317 -3.90 0.70 -8.56
N ASN A 318 -3.80 0.42 -7.25
CA ASN A 318 -4.94 -0.10 -6.47
C ASN A 318 -5.27 0.73 -5.21
N CYS A 319 -4.37 1.61 -4.78
CA CYS A 319 -4.48 2.32 -3.51
C CYS A 319 -5.75 3.18 -3.38
N LEU A 320 -6.16 3.88 -4.42
CA LEU A 320 -7.38 4.70 -4.41
C LEU A 320 -8.66 3.84 -4.31
N ALA A 321 -8.67 2.68 -4.97
CA ALA A 321 -9.77 1.73 -4.87
C ALA A 321 -9.82 1.09 -3.47
N ILE A 322 -8.66 0.80 -2.87
CA ILE A 322 -8.57 0.27 -1.50
C ILE A 322 -9.00 1.34 -0.48
N LEU A 323 -8.64 2.61 -0.68
CA LEU A 323 -9.11 3.72 0.14
C LEU A 323 -10.64 3.80 0.15
N ARG A 324 -11.27 3.79 -1.04
CA ARG A 324 -12.74 3.77 -1.20
C ARG A 324 -13.38 2.57 -0.53
N LEU A 325 -12.77 1.40 -0.68
CA LEU A 325 -13.25 0.17 -0.06
C LEU A 325 -13.16 0.26 1.48
N GLY A 326 -12.09 0.83 2.03
CA GLY A 326 -11.93 1.03 3.47
C GLY A 326 -13.02 1.94 4.03
N LEU A 327 -13.35 3.02 3.31
CA LEU A 327 -14.47 3.91 3.65
C LEU A 327 -15.83 3.21 3.54
N LEU A 328 -16.05 2.41 2.48
CA LEU A 328 -17.30 1.68 2.26
C LEU A 328 -17.57 0.62 3.35
N LEU A 329 -16.51 -0.05 3.80
CA LEU A 329 -16.60 -1.12 4.80
C LEU A 329 -16.55 -0.59 6.25
N ASP A 330 -16.50 0.73 6.45
CA ASP A 330 -16.31 1.37 7.75
C ASP A 330 -15.09 0.79 8.48
N CYS A 331 -13.98 0.65 7.74
CA CYS A 331 -12.70 0.16 8.24
C CYS A 331 -11.66 1.30 8.24
N PRO A 332 -11.55 2.06 9.34
CA PRO A 332 -10.65 3.21 9.43
C PRO A 332 -9.19 2.83 9.19
N ARG A 333 -8.72 1.68 9.68
CA ARG A 333 -7.33 1.24 9.50
C ARG A 333 -6.97 1.09 8.03
N LEU A 334 -7.84 0.46 7.23
CA LEU A 334 -7.59 0.30 5.80
C LEU A 334 -7.59 1.63 5.07
N ALA A 335 -8.58 2.48 5.37
CA ALA A 335 -8.66 3.80 4.75
C ALA A 335 -7.43 4.65 5.10
N LEU A 336 -6.99 4.63 6.36
CA LEU A 336 -5.78 5.34 6.80
C LEU A 336 -4.53 4.80 6.12
N SER A 337 -4.32 3.49 6.14
CA SER A 337 -3.19 2.83 5.45
C SER A 337 -3.13 3.19 3.96
N ALA A 338 -4.26 3.09 3.25
CA ALA A 338 -4.31 3.43 1.83
C ALA A 338 -4.06 4.93 1.61
N ARG A 339 -4.57 5.80 2.47
CA ARG A 339 -4.34 7.26 2.39
C ARG A 339 -2.89 7.61 2.69
N ASP A 340 -2.26 6.98 3.67
CA ASP A 340 -0.87 7.22 4.03
C ASP A 340 0.05 6.75 2.89
N PHE A 341 -0.24 5.59 2.29
CA PHE A 341 0.42 5.14 1.07
C PHE A 341 0.25 6.15 -0.08
N VAL A 342 -0.97 6.67 -0.28
CA VAL A 342 -1.23 7.71 -1.28
C VAL A 342 -0.44 8.98 -0.99
N SER A 343 -0.32 9.36 0.28
CA SER A 343 0.42 10.54 0.73
C SER A 343 1.92 10.40 0.45
N ASP A 344 2.49 9.23 0.73
CA ASP A 344 3.88 8.90 0.49
C ASP A 344 4.24 8.85 -1.01
N HIS A 345 3.29 8.40 -1.85
CA HIS A 345 3.49 8.19 -3.29
C HIS A 345 2.77 9.24 -4.17
N PHE A 346 2.36 10.38 -3.59
CA PHE A 346 1.48 11.33 -4.25
C PHE A 346 1.96 11.80 -5.62
N VAL A 347 3.27 12.06 -5.78
CA VAL A 347 3.88 12.52 -7.04
C VAL A 347 3.68 11.54 -8.20
N LYS A 348 3.58 10.24 -7.92
CA LYS A 348 3.27 9.20 -8.91
C LYS A 348 1.74 9.12 -9.11
N ILE A 349 0.99 9.00 -8.02
CA ILE A 349 -0.46 8.77 -8.05
C ILE A 349 -1.24 9.92 -8.70
N CYS A 350 -0.82 11.18 -8.51
CA CYS A 350 -1.50 12.34 -9.10
C CYS A 350 -1.43 12.41 -10.63
N LYS A 351 -0.61 11.54 -11.25
CA LYS A 351 -0.49 11.39 -12.71
C LYS A 351 -1.39 10.29 -13.28
N GLU A 352 -1.93 9.41 -12.44
CA GLU A 352 -2.79 8.30 -12.85
C GLU A 352 -4.19 8.76 -13.25
N GLU A 353 -4.85 8.01 -14.13
CA GLU A 353 -6.23 8.31 -14.57
C GLU A 353 -7.24 8.17 -13.43
N ASP A 354 -7.06 7.21 -12.53
CA ASP A 354 -7.93 6.98 -11.38
C ASP A 354 -7.98 8.18 -10.43
N PHE A 355 -6.89 8.95 -10.33
CA PHE A 355 -6.87 10.19 -9.56
C PHE A 355 -7.83 11.23 -10.14
N MET A 356 -7.98 11.26 -11.48
CA MET A 356 -8.94 12.16 -12.13
C MET A 356 -10.39 11.77 -11.85
N GLN A 357 -10.66 10.56 -11.33
CA GLN A 357 -11.99 10.10 -10.98
C GLN A 357 -12.36 10.37 -9.51
N LEU A 358 -11.49 11.02 -8.73
CA LEU A 358 -11.77 11.36 -7.33
C LEU A 358 -12.91 12.36 -7.21
N ALA A 359 -13.80 12.14 -6.24
CA ALA A 359 -14.77 13.12 -5.81
C ALA A 359 -14.09 14.25 -5.00
N PRO A 360 -14.69 15.45 -4.89
CA PRO A 360 -14.06 16.59 -4.21
C PRO A 360 -13.61 16.28 -2.76
N HIS A 361 -14.45 15.60 -1.99
CA HIS A 361 -14.14 15.22 -0.61
C HIS A 361 -13.01 14.19 -0.51
N GLU A 362 -12.91 13.27 -1.48
CA GLU A 362 -11.81 12.29 -1.53
C GLU A 362 -10.49 13.03 -1.81
N LEU A 363 -10.48 13.92 -2.80
CA LEU A 363 -9.32 14.74 -3.15
C LEU A 363 -8.84 15.57 -1.96
N ILE A 364 -9.76 16.28 -1.29
CA ILE A 364 -9.45 17.08 -0.08
C ILE A 364 -8.81 16.21 1.00
N SER A 365 -9.35 15.01 1.24
CA SER A 365 -8.80 14.12 2.27
C SER A 365 -7.38 13.63 1.96
N ILE A 366 -6.98 13.63 0.68
CA ILE A 366 -5.63 13.27 0.23
C ILE A 366 -4.68 14.47 0.32
N ILE A 367 -5.07 15.66 -0.15
CA ILE A 367 -4.14 16.80 -0.32
C ILE A 367 -4.04 17.74 0.88
N SER A 368 -5.02 17.71 1.78
CA SER A 368 -5.06 18.58 2.96
C SER A 368 -3.99 18.26 4.03
N PRO A 369 -3.68 16.98 4.35
CA PRO A 369 -2.76 16.63 5.44
C PRO A 369 -1.32 17.17 5.28
N ASP A 370 -0.66 17.45 6.41
CA ASP A 370 0.78 17.79 6.45
C ASP A 370 1.68 16.64 6.01
N SER A 371 1.18 15.39 6.13
CA SER A 371 1.89 14.17 5.80
C SER A 371 2.14 13.95 4.30
N LEU A 372 1.59 14.80 3.45
CA LEU A 372 1.74 14.69 2.00
C LEU A 372 3.21 14.80 1.57
N ASN A 373 3.73 13.77 0.91
CA ASN A 373 5.13 13.71 0.48
C ASN A 373 5.34 14.43 -0.87
N VAL A 374 5.43 15.76 -0.80
CA VAL A 374 5.80 16.62 -1.94
C VAL A 374 6.89 17.62 -1.54
N GLU A 375 7.92 17.74 -2.38
CA GLU A 375 9.02 18.71 -2.16
C GLU A 375 8.57 20.16 -2.42
N LYS A 376 7.50 20.33 -3.20
CA LYS A 376 7.08 21.61 -3.79
C LYS A 376 5.56 21.71 -3.87
N GLU A 377 5.02 22.86 -3.47
CA GLU A 377 3.58 23.14 -3.45
C GLU A 377 2.98 23.14 -4.86
N GLU A 378 3.79 23.53 -5.85
CA GLU A 378 3.48 23.58 -7.26
C GLU A 378 2.91 22.25 -7.78
N VAL A 379 3.41 21.11 -7.26
CA VAL A 379 2.93 19.77 -7.65
C VAL A 379 1.46 19.56 -7.27
N VAL A 380 1.04 20.05 -6.10
CA VAL A 380 -0.35 19.92 -5.65
C VAL A 380 -1.25 20.85 -6.44
N PHE A 381 -0.80 22.09 -6.70
CA PHE A 381 -1.53 23.02 -7.56
C PHE A 381 -1.76 22.42 -8.95
N GLU A 382 -0.72 21.88 -9.59
CA GLU A 382 -0.82 21.26 -10.92
C GLU A 382 -1.75 20.05 -10.92
N ALA A 383 -1.71 19.21 -9.88
CA ALA A 383 -2.61 18.07 -9.73
C ALA A 383 -4.07 18.51 -9.60
N VAL A 384 -4.36 19.50 -8.77
CA VAL A 384 -5.71 20.07 -8.60
C VAL A 384 -6.21 20.67 -9.91
N MET A 385 -5.38 21.44 -10.62
CA MET A 385 -5.78 22.04 -11.88
C MET A 385 -6.04 20.99 -12.97
N ARG A 386 -5.26 19.89 -13.01
CA ARG A 386 -5.52 18.76 -13.92
C ARG A 386 -6.86 18.09 -13.60
N TRP A 387 -7.14 17.85 -12.31
CA TRP A 387 -8.39 17.28 -11.85
C TRP A 387 -9.61 18.18 -12.16
N VAL A 388 -9.52 19.50 -12.00
CA VAL A 388 -10.62 20.40 -12.40
C VAL A 388 -10.81 20.40 -13.92
N LYS A 389 -9.73 20.42 -14.69
CA LYS A 389 -9.79 20.48 -16.16
C LYS A 389 -10.41 19.23 -16.79
N SER A 390 -10.39 18.07 -16.13
CA SER A 390 -11.01 16.84 -16.64
C SER A 390 -12.54 16.82 -16.55
N ASP A 391 -13.14 17.60 -15.65
CA ASP A 391 -14.60 17.80 -15.58
C ASP A 391 -14.93 19.22 -15.12
N LYS A 392 -14.72 20.17 -16.05
CA LYS A 392 -14.83 21.61 -15.78
C LYS A 392 -16.23 22.02 -15.33
N GLU A 393 -17.28 21.42 -15.88
CA GLU A 393 -18.67 21.84 -15.62
C GLU A 393 -19.09 21.57 -14.19
N ASN A 394 -18.71 20.41 -13.64
CA ASN A 394 -19.09 20.03 -12.28
C ASN A 394 -18.08 20.51 -11.24
N ARG A 395 -16.77 20.50 -11.55
CA ARG A 395 -15.70 20.70 -10.56
C ARG A 395 -15.35 22.15 -10.27
N VAL A 396 -15.66 23.09 -11.17
CA VAL A 396 -15.45 24.53 -10.91
C VAL A 396 -16.23 24.99 -9.67
N LYS A 397 -17.38 24.36 -9.37
CA LYS A 397 -18.17 24.64 -8.16
C LYS A 397 -17.47 24.19 -6.88
N SER A 398 -16.75 23.07 -6.93
CA SER A 398 -16.00 22.52 -5.79
C SER A 398 -14.58 23.07 -5.69
N LEU A 399 -14.06 23.69 -6.76
CA LEU A 399 -12.71 24.25 -6.77
C LEU A 399 -12.49 25.25 -5.64
N GLU A 400 -13.47 26.05 -5.28
CA GLU A 400 -13.32 27.03 -4.19
C GLU A 400 -12.88 26.40 -2.87
N GLU A 401 -13.45 25.24 -2.52
CA GLU A 401 -13.14 24.48 -1.29
C GLU A 401 -11.79 23.74 -1.43
N VAL A 402 -11.54 23.11 -2.57
CA VAL A 402 -10.27 22.40 -2.84
C VAL A 402 -9.09 23.38 -2.85
N PHE A 403 -9.31 24.62 -3.30
CA PHE A 403 -8.29 25.68 -3.33
C PHE A 403 -7.76 26.02 -1.94
N ASP A 404 -8.55 25.82 -0.89
CA ASP A 404 -8.14 26.07 0.50
C ASP A 404 -7.16 25.03 1.04
N CYS A 405 -6.96 23.92 0.32
CA CYS A 405 -5.98 22.89 0.66
C CYS A 405 -4.58 23.15 0.05
N ILE A 406 -4.45 24.15 -0.83
CA ILE A 406 -3.19 24.51 -1.49
C ILE A 406 -2.48 25.61 -0.69
N ARG A 407 -1.26 25.36 -0.23
CA ARG A 407 -0.50 26.22 0.70
C ARG A 407 0.33 27.26 -0.06
N PHE A 408 -0.32 28.26 -0.66
CA PHE A 408 0.37 29.19 -1.57
C PHE A 408 1.53 29.98 -0.94
N ARG A 409 1.57 30.14 0.39
CA ARG A 409 2.72 30.76 1.07
C ARG A 409 4.02 29.95 0.97
N LEU A 410 3.92 28.66 0.65
CA LEU A 410 5.05 27.76 0.44
C LEU A 410 5.47 27.65 -1.03
N MET A 411 4.79 28.37 -1.93
CA MET A 411 5.08 28.41 -3.36
C MET A 411 6.06 29.55 -3.68
N GLU A 412 6.92 29.36 -4.68
CA GLU A 412 7.79 30.44 -5.15
C GLU A 412 6.96 31.59 -5.76
N GLU A 413 7.19 32.84 -5.32
CA GLU A 413 6.41 34.01 -5.77
C GLU A 413 6.45 34.19 -7.30
N LYS A 414 7.59 33.85 -7.92
CA LYS A 414 7.74 33.88 -9.37
C LYS A 414 6.79 32.88 -10.05
N TYR A 415 6.73 31.64 -9.55
CA TYR A 415 5.82 30.62 -10.10
C TYR A 415 4.36 31.04 -9.92
N PHE A 416 4.00 31.57 -8.74
CA PHE A 416 2.65 32.06 -8.46
C PHE A 416 2.19 33.10 -9.50
N LYS A 417 3.03 34.11 -9.79
CA LYS A 417 2.74 35.16 -10.79
C LYS A 417 2.64 34.60 -12.21
N ASP A 418 3.50 33.63 -12.55
CA ASP A 418 3.59 33.12 -13.91
C ASP A 418 2.56 32.05 -14.26
N HIS A 419 2.09 31.28 -13.28
CA HIS A 419 1.23 30.12 -13.50
C HIS A 419 -0.13 30.27 -12.81
N VAL A 420 -0.16 30.55 -11.50
CA VAL A 420 -1.41 30.58 -10.73
C VAL A 420 -2.28 31.78 -11.13
N GLU A 421 -1.70 32.98 -11.14
CA GLU A 421 -2.45 34.20 -11.47
C GLU A 421 -2.93 34.25 -12.92
N LYS A 422 -2.24 33.55 -13.83
CA LYS A 422 -2.54 33.60 -15.25
C LYS A 422 -3.64 32.62 -15.66
N GLU A 423 -3.98 31.64 -14.81
CA GLU A 423 -4.95 30.59 -15.10
C GLU A 423 -6.38 31.13 -15.29
N ASP A 424 -6.99 30.80 -16.43
CA ASP A 424 -8.29 31.38 -16.83
C ASP A 424 -9.45 30.97 -15.92
N ILE A 425 -9.43 29.72 -15.42
CA ILE A 425 -10.47 29.22 -14.51
C ILE A 425 -10.49 30.06 -13.22
N ILE A 426 -9.32 30.42 -12.70
CA ILE A 426 -9.18 31.22 -11.48
C ILE A 426 -9.66 32.65 -11.71
N LYS A 427 -9.26 33.29 -12.82
CA LYS A 427 -9.70 34.64 -13.18
C LYS A 427 -11.21 34.75 -13.41
N SER A 428 -11.81 33.69 -13.97
CA SER A 428 -13.24 33.66 -14.25
C SER A 428 -14.10 33.51 -12.99
N ASN A 429 -13.50 33.10 -11.86
CA ASN A 429 -14.19 32.95 -10.58
C ASN A 429 -13.93 34.18 -9.67
N PRO A 430 -14.97 34.97 -9.32
CA PRO A 430 -14.81 36.16 -8.48
C PRO A 430 -14.27 35.87 -7.08
N ASP A 431 -14.63 34.74 -6.47
CA ASP A 431 -14.24 34.40 -5.10
C ASP A 431 -12.80 33.92 -5.04
N LEU A 432 -12.37 33.10 -6.02
CA LEU A 432 -10.94 32.77 -6.18
C LEU A 432 -10.10 34.02 -6.46
N SER A 433 -10.62 34.97 -7.25
CA SER A 433 -9.93 36.24 -7.51
C SER A 433 -9.73 37.08 -6.24
N LYS A 434 -10.67 37.03 -5.28
CA LYS A 434 -10.49 37.63 -3.95
C LYS A 434 -9.40 36.89 -3.16
N LYS A 435 -9.40 35.55 -3.14
CA LYS A 435 -8.36 34.74 -2.48
C LYS A 435 -6.97 35.05 -3.04
N ILE A 436 -6.82 35.16 -4.36
CA ILE A 436 -5.57 35.57 -5.03
C ILE A 436 -5.08 36.93 -4.55
N LYS A 437 -5.97 37.92 -4.39
CA LYS A 437 -5.59 39.23 -3.85
C LYS A 437 -5.03 39.12 -2.43
N VAL A 438 -5.67 38.32 -1.58
CA VAL A 438 -5.21 38.07 -0.21
C VAL A 438 -3.83 37.37 -0.21
N ILE A 439 -3.62 36.39 -1.10
CA ILE A 439 -2.33 35.71 -1.24
C ILE A 439 -1.22 36.68 -1.67
N LYS A 440 -1.51 37.60 -2.61
CA LYS A 440 -0.57 38.67 -3.00
C LYS A 440 -0.20 39.58 -1.84
N ASP A 441 -1.20 40.00 -1.07
CA ASP A 441 -0.97 40.83 0.10
C ASP A 441 -0.11 40.08 1.13
N ALA A 442 -0.33 38.77 1.30
CA ALA A 442 0.47 37.91 2.17
C ALA A 442 1.93 37.76 1.71
N PHE A 443 2.20 37.60 0.40
CA PHE A 443 3.57 37.66 -0.14
C PHE A 443 4.24 39.01 0.14
N GLY A 444 3.47 40.09 0.16
CA GLY A 444 3.92 41.43 0.57
C GLY A 444 4.00 41.65 2.09
N GLY A 445 3.80 40.61 2.91
CA GLY A 445 3.88 40.66 4.37
C GLY A 445 2.60 41.13 5.09
N LYS A 446 1.47 41.30 4.38
CA LYS A 446 0.19 41.72 4.94
C LYS A 446 -0.74 40.51 5.10
N LEU A 447 -0.80 39.97 6.31
CA LEU A 447 -1.70 38.86 6.65
C LEU A 447 -3.09 39.38 7.09
N PRO A 448 -4.18 38.67 6.74
CA PRO A 448 -5.51 39.00 7.24
C PRO A 448 -5.62 38.76 8.76
N GLU A 449 -6.51 39.50 9.43
CA GLU A 449 -6.80 39.24 10.85
C GLU A 449 -7.39 37.83 11.02
N PRO A 450 -6.90 37.05 11.98
CA PRO A 450 -7.40 35.69 12.19
C PRO A 450 -8.88 35.67 12.61
N THR A 451 -9.63 34.73 12.06
CA THR A 451 -11.05 34.56 12.41
C THR A 451 -11.21 33.71 13.66
N LYS A 452 -11.88 34.23 14.71
CA LYS A 452 -12.31 33.45 15.87
C LYS A 452 -13.31 32.37 15.42
N ALA A 453 -12.99 31.09 15.62
CA ALA A 453 -13.86 29.98 15.27
C ALA A 453 -15.20 30.06 16.02
N ALA A 454 -16.30 30.34 15.30
CA ALA A 454 -17.65 30.21 15.83
C ALA A 454 -18.05 28.73 15.82
N GLY A 455 -18.23 28.15 17.01
CA GLY A 455 -18.47 26.73 17.18
C GLY A 455 -19.72 26.16 16.50
N LYS A 456 -19.57 24.95 15.97
CA LYS A 456 -20.60 23.90 16.03
C LYS A 456 -19.95 22.63 16.55
N SER A 457 -20.22 22.35 17.81
CA SER A 457 -19.94 21.09 18.47
C SER A 457 -20.74 19.95 17.85
N ALA A 458 -20.05 18.97 17.29
CA ALA A 458 -20.51 17.59 17.23
C ALA A 458 -19.55 16.77 18.10
N LYS A 459 -20.07 16.22 19.20
CA LYS A 459 -19.31 15.44 20.17
C LYS A 459 -18.74 14.17 19.54
N GLY A 460 -17.44 13.96 19.71
CA GLY A 460 -16.73 12.69 19.53
C GLY A 460 -15.27 12.87 19.96
N GLU A 461 -14.95 12.48 21.18
CA GLU A 461 -13.62 12.55 21.79
C GLU A 461 -12.63 11.60 21.12
N VAL A 462 -11.44 12.09 20.72
CA VAL A 462 -10.14 11.45 20.97
C VAL A 462 -9.06 12.53 21.15
N ASN A 463 -8.25 12.37 22.19
CA ASN A 463 -7.28 13.32 22.76
C ASN A 463 -6.12 13.76 21.84
N GLY A 464 -5.69 15.00 22.04
CA GLY A 464 -4.40 15.55 21.59
C GLY A 464 -4.41 17.09 21.60
N ASP A 465 -4.19 17.67 22.78
CA ASP A 465 -4.18 19.11 23.07
C ASP A 465 -3.21 19.92 22.20
N VAL A 466 -3.72 20.80 21.33
CA VAL A 466 -3.03 22.00 20.84
C VAL A 466 -4.05 23.14 20.82
N GLY A 467 -3.63 24.29 21.36
CA GLY A 467 -4.48 25.41 21.71
C GLY A 467 -5.36 25.97 20.59
N ASN A 468 -6.40 26.66 21.04
CA ASN A 468 -7.32 27.46 20.25
C ASN A 468 -6.55 28.64 19.62
N GLU A 469 -5.75 28.36 18.59
CA GLU A 469 -5.01 29.36 17.83
C GLU A 469 -5.92 30.02 16.79
N ASP A 470 -5.68 31.30 16.64
CA ASP A 470 -6.25 32.19 15.64
C ASP A 470 -5.83 31.71 14.23
N LEU A 471 -6.65 30.84 13.61
CA LEU A 471 -6.30 30.17 12.35
C LEU A 471 -6.45 31.09 11.14
N LEU A 472 -5.36 31.22 10.37
CA LEU A 472 -5.39 31.78 9.02
C LEU A 472 -6.20 30.86 8.07
N PRO A 473 -6.76 31.40 6.98
CA PRO A 473 -7.37 30.58 5.93
C PRO A 473 -6.41 29.50 5.42
N GLY A 474 -6.93 28.30 5.09
CA GLY A 474 -6.11 27.14 4.70
C GLY A 474 -5.15 27.41 3.53
N PHE A 475 -5.55 28.25 2.57
CA PHE A 475 -4.69 28.65 1.44
C PHE A 475 -3.50 29.55 1.83
N LEU A 476 -3.51 30.09 3.05
CA LEU A 476 -2.40 30.81 3.68
C LEU A 476 -1.67 29.98 4.73
N ASN A 477 -1.96 28.68 4.84
CA ASN A 477 -1.20 27.78 5.70
C ASN A 477 0.27 27.80 5.27
N ASP A 478 1.17 28.00 6.23
CA ASP A 478 2.62 28.05 6.08
C ASP A 478 3.35 26.91 6.79
N VAL A 479 2.62 25.91 7.31
CA VAL A 479 3.18 24.66 7.82
C VAL A 479 3.74 23.87 6.64
N PRO A 480 5.05 23.57 6.60
CA PRO A 480 5.65 22.78 5.53
C PRO A 480 5.09 21.37 5.48
N ARG A 481 5.00 20.79 4.29
CA ARG A 481 4.65 19.38 4.14
C ARG A 481 5.82 18.48 4.46
N HIS A 482 5.56 17.24 4.84
CA HIS A 482 6.61 16.26 5.17
C HIS A 482 7.62 16.09 4.03
N GLY A 483 7.18 16.16 2.77
CA GLY A 483 8.08 16.08 1.61
C GLY A 483 9.03 17.26 1.42
N MET A 484 8.84 18.38 2.13
CA MET A 484 9.63 19.61 1.96
C MET A 484 10.91 19.64 2.79
N PHE A 485 11.11 18.67 3.69
CA PHE A 485 12.27 18.58 4.58
C PHE A 485 13.40 17.76 3.95
N VAL A 486 13.71 18.07 2.70
CA VAL A 486 14.79 17.43 1.95
C VAL A 486 16.12 18.10 2.30
N LYS A 487 17.13 17.30 2.60
CA LYS A 487 18.51 17.75 2.80
C LYS A 487 19.44 16.98 1.87
N ASP A 488 20.38 17.68 1.25
CA ASP A 488 21.44 17.06 0.47
C ASP A 488 22.44 16.39 1.41
N LEU A 489 22.64 15.09 1.24
CA LEU A 489 23.49 14.26 2.09
C LEU A 489 24.46 13.42 1.25
N ILE A 490 25.57 13.00 1.87
CA ILE A 490 26.48 12.00 1.31
C ILE A 490 25.95 10.62 1.68
N LEU A 491 25.58 9.83 0.68
CA LEU A 491 25.12 8.46 0.86
C LEU A 491 26.30 7.49 0.78
N LEU A 492 26.55 6.75 1.85
CA LEU A 492 27.57 5.71 1.99
C LEU A 492 26.86 4.35 1.92
N ILE A 493 27.06 3.60 0.84
CA ILE A 493 26.39 2.31 0.60
C ILE A 493 27.41 1.19 0.70
N ASN A 494 27.26 0.27 1.67
CA ASN A 494 28.10 -0.94 1.79
C ASN A 494 27.25 -2.21 1.99
N ASP A 495 27.89 -3.35 2.26
CA ASP A 495 27.27 -4.67 2.46
C ASP A 495 26.53 -4.83 3.81
N THR A 496 26.41 -3.76 4.60
CA THR A 496 25.71 -3.76 5.89
C THR A 496 24.54 -2.78 5.89
N ALA A 497 24.78 -1.53 5.50
CA ALA A 497 23.80 -0.46 5.54
C ALA A 497 24.10 0.62 4.50
N THR A 498 23.05 1.37 4.19
CA THR A 498 23.10 2.62 3.46
C THR A 498 22.94 3.76 4.47
N VAL A 499 24.02 4.51 4.69
CA VAL A 499 24.09 5.58 5.69
C VAL A 499 24.18 6.93 4.99
N ALA A 500 23.26 7.83 5.31
CA ALA A 500 23.30 9.22 4.90
C ALA A 500 24.09 10.03 5.92
N TYR A 501 25.14 10.70 5.46
CA TYR A 501 26.05 11.51 6.26
C TYR A 501 25.91 12.98 5.90
N ASP A 502 25.74 13.81 6.93
CA ASP A 502 25.76 15.26 6.82
C ASP A 502 27.14 15.79 7.24
N PRO A 503 27.97 16.28 6.30
CA PRO A 503 29.29 16.82 6.62
C PRO A 503 29.27 18.18 7.33
N THR A 504 28.13 18.88 7.32
CA THR A 504 28.00 20.20 7.97
C THR A 504 27.67 20.05 9.44
N GLU A 505 26.70 19.19 9.76
CA GLU A 505 26.29 18.90 11.14
C GLU A 505 27.14 17.79 11.77
N ASN A 506 27.91 17.06 10.96
CA ASN A 506 28.66 15.88 11.35
C ASN A 506 27.77 14.78 11.96
N GLU A 507 26.64 14.49 11.31
CA GLU A 507 25.65 13.52 11.78
C GLU A 507 25.41 12.41 10.75
N CYS A 508 25.11 11.20 11.24
CA CYS A 508 24.81 10.04 10.41
C CYS A 508 23.36 9.59 10.62
N TYR A 509 22.74 9.13 9.55
CA TYR A 509 21.39 8.64 9.54
C TYR A 509 21.30 7.35 8.73
N LEU A 510 20.55 6.37 9.21
CA LEU A 510 20.22 5.17 8.48
C LEU A 510 19.18 5.51 7.41
N ALA A 511 19.53 5.27 6.16
CA ALA A 511 18.63 5.40 5.02
C ALA A 511 18.02 4.06 4.61
N ALA A 512 18.80 2.96 4.66
CA ALA A 512 18.31 1.60 4.43
C ALA A 512 19.27 0.54 5.00
N LEU A 513 18.78 -0.65 5.32
CA LEU A 513 19.64 -1.82 5.51
C LEU A 513 20.14 -2.30 4.14
N SER A 514 21.33 -2.92 4.08
CA SER A 514 21.99 -3.23 2.79
C SER A 514 22.66 -4.60 2.76
N GLU A 515 22.13 -5.55 3.53
CA GLU A 515 22.64 -6.94 3.60
C GLU A 515 22.61 -7.67 2.25
N LEU A 516 21.72 -7.24 1.33
CA LEU A 516 21.61 -7.77 -0.03
C LEU A 516 22.64 -7.16 -0.98
N ILE A 517 23.26 -6.04 -0.62
CA ILE A 517 24.19 -5.31 -1.49
C ILE A 517 25.54 -6.03 -1.50
N PRO A 518 26.06 -6.41 -2.68
CA PRO A 518 27.34 -7.08 -2.76
C PRO A 518 28.47 -6.12 -2.38
N ARG A 519 29.45 -6.59 -1.59
CA ARG A 519 30.62 -5.80 -1.18
C ARG A 519 31.30 -5.09 -2.35
N ASN A 520 31.54 -5.82 -3.44
CA ASN A 520 32.10 -5.25 -4.67
C ASN A 520 30.95 -4.75 -5.56
N HIS A 521 30.67 -3.45 -5.48
CA HIS A 521 29.64 -2.81 -6.27
C HIS A 521 30.04 -1.41 -6.73
N SER A 522 29.24 -0.86 -7.63
CA SER A 522 29.26 0.55 -7.99
C SER A 522 27.84 1.08 -7.86
N SER A 523 27.72 2.34 -7.49
CA SER A 523 26.43 3.00 -7.32
C SER A 523 26.32 4.24 -8.18
N ILE A 524 25.10 4.63 -8.50
CA ILE A 524 24.80 5.85 -9.25
C ILE A 524 23.46 6.42 -8.81
N VAL A 525 23.36 7.76 -8.82
CA VAL A 525 22.09 8.48 -8.67
C VAL A 525 21.68 9.06 -10.02
N THR A 526 20.42 8.85 -10.42
CA THR A 526 19.87 9.43 -11.63
C THR A 526 19.34 10.84 -11.39
N LYS A 527 19.13 11.62 -12.46
CA LYS A 527 18.55 12.96 -12.34
C LYS A 527 17.19 12.99 -11.60
N PRO A 528 16.30 11.98 -11.74
CA PRO A 528 15.10 11.85 -10.89
C PRO A 528 15.36 11.41 -9.44
N LYS A 529 16.60 11.49 -8.93
CA LYS A 529 17.01 11.07 -7.58
C LYS A 529 16.80 9.59 -7.29
N GLN A 530 16.88 8.72 -8.29
CA GLN A 530 16.81 7.27 -8.08
C GLN A 530 18.22 6.71 -7.88
N VAL A 531 18.44 5.95 -6.81
CA VAL A 531 19.73 5.33 -6.52
C VAL A 531 19.73 3.90 -7.04
N TYR A 532 20.76 3.56 -7.79
CA TYR A 532 20.99 2.22 -8.33
C TYR A 532 22.33 1.67 -7.86
N VAL A 533 22.38 0.35 -7.69
CA VAL A 533 23.60 -0.39 -7.37
C VAL A 533 23.73 -1.55 -8.35
N VAL A 534 24.93 -1.68 -8.94
CA VAL A 534 25.30 -2.81 -9.80
C VAL A 534 26.56 -3.44 -9.23
N GLY A 535 26.60 -4.76 -9.10
CA GLY A 535 27.80 -5.44 -8.60
C GLY A 535 27.62 -6.90 -8.27
N GLY A 536 28.68 -7.49 -7.71
CA GLY A 536 28.70 -8.89 -7.31
C GLY A 536 28.50 -9.88 -8.47
N LEU A 537 28.27 -11.13 -8.08
CA LEU A 537 28.02 -12.25 -8.97
C LEU A 537 26.70 -12.91 -8.60
N TYR A 538 25.76 -12.89 -9.53
CA TYR A 538 24.52 -13.64 -9.48
C TYR A 538 24.64 -14.88 -10.36
N VAL A 539 24.11 -16.02 -9.89
CA VAL A 539 24.07 -17.27 -10.64
C VAL A 539 22.62 -17.64 -10.91
N ASP A 540 22.24 -17.59 -12.18
CA ASP A 540 20.96 -18.03 -12.70
C ASP A 540 21.01 -19.54 -12.95
N GLU A 541 20.39 -20.32 -12.07
CA GLU A 541 20.36 -21.79 -12.16
C GLU A 541 19.51 -22.31 -13.32
N GLU A 542 18.58 -21.49 -13.83
CA GLU A 542 17.69 -21.85 -14.94
C GLU A 542 18.35 -21.61 -16.31
N ASN A 543 19.22 -20.60 -16.41
CA ASN A 543 19.93 -20.27 -17.63
C ASN A 543 21.26 -21.03 -17.79
N LYS A 544 21.19 -22.21 -18.41
CA LYS A 544 22.37 -23.06 -18.64
C LYS A 544 23.39 -22.51 -19.64
N GLU A 545 23.00 -21.57 -20.52
CA GLU A 545 23.92 -21.01 -21.52
C GLU A 545 24.75 -19.84 -20.96
N ARG A 546 24.15 -18.98 -20.13
CA ARG A 546 24.79 -17.83 -19.49
C ARG A 546 24.34 -17.69 -18.03
N PRO A 547 24.82 -18.58 -17.14
CA PRO A 547 24.38 -18.59 -15.75
C PRO A 547 24.93 -17.42 -14.94
N PHE A 548 26.08 -16.84 -15.33
CA PHE A 548 26.75 -15.80 -14.54
C PHE A 548 26.35 -14.39 -14.97
N GLN A 549 25.84 -13.63 -14.02
CA GLN A 549 25.34 -12.26 -14.17
C GLN A 549 25.81 -11.40 -12.99
N SER A 550 25.50 -10.10 -12.98
CA SER A 550 25.73 -9.24 -11.80
C SER A 550 24.41 -8.73 -11.26
N TYR A 551 24.33 -8.57 -9.94
CA TYR A 551 23.14 -8.04 -9.28
C TYR A 551 22.88 -6.61 -9.71
N PHE A 552 21.59 -6.26 -9.75
CA PHE A 552 21.13 -4.90 -10.01
C PHE A 552 19.99 -4.56 -9.05
N PHE A 553 20.20 -3.51 -8.26
CA PHE A 553 19.24 -3.06 -7.25
C PHE A 553 18.91 -1.58 -7.44
N GLN A 554 17.70 -1.22 -7.02
CA GLN A 554 17.26 0.16 -6.88
C GLN A 554 16.82 0.41 -5.43
N LEU A 555 17.23 1.54 -4.84
CA LEU A 555 16.73 1.96 -3.54
C LEU A 555 15.35 2.59 -3.69
N ASP A 556 14.37 2.06 -2.96
CA ASP A 556 13.12 2.78 -2.69
C ASP A 556 13.31 3.67 -1.47
N THR A 557 13.39 4.98 -1.70
CA THR A 557 13.58 5.97 -0.63
C THR A 557 12.33 6.19 0.23
N ILE A 558 11.18 5.63 -0.16
CA ILE A 558 9.93 5.75 0.60
C ILE A 558 9.84 4.64 1.65
N THR A 559 10.10 3.40 1.23
CA THR A 559 10.08 2.22 2.13
C THR A 559 11.43 1.94 2.77
N SER A 560 12.51 2.57 2.30
CA SER A 560 13.87 2.36 2.76
C SER A 560 14.40 0.95 2.48
N GLU A 561 14.04 0.40 1.32
CA GLU A 561 14.37 -0.98 0.91
C GLU A 561 15.06 -1.03 -0.45
N TRP A 562 15.90 -2.06 -0.64
CA TRP A 562 16.51 -2.37 -1.93
C TRP A 562 15.65 -3.31 -2.74
N ILE A 563 15.15 -2.83 -3.87
CA ILE A 563 14.35 -3.59 -4.83
C ILE A 563 15.29 -4.25 -5.84
N GLY A 564 15.20 -5.58 -5.96
CA GLY A 564 15.88 -6.33 -7.01
C GLY A 564 15.29 -6.03 -8.39
N LEU A 565 16.14 -5.70 -9.35
CA LEU A 565 15.79 -5.44 -10.74
C LEU A 565 16.33 -6.53 -11.67
N PRO A 566 15.92 -6.55 -12.96
CA PRO A 566 16.49 -7.49 -13.91
C PRO A 566 18.03 -7.43 -13.87
N PRO A 567 18.70 -8.55 -13.59
CA PRO A 567 20.14 -8.58 -13.38
C PRO A 567 20.89 -8.10 -14.62
N LEU A 568 22.08 -7.55 -14.41
CA LEU A 568 22.96 -7.19 -15.51
C LEU A 568 23.35 -8.48 -16.27
N PRO A 569 23.06 -8.61 -17.58
CA PRO A 569 23.31 -9.84 -18.36
C PRO A 569 24.79 -10.01 -18.73
N SER A 570 25.68 -9.77 -17.76
CA SER A 570 27.12 -9.92 -17.84
C SER A 570 27.69 -9.85 -16.43
N ALA A 571 28.32 -10.94 -15.97
CA ALA A 571 29.10 -10.95 -14.73
C ALA A 571 30.40 -10.17 -14.94
N ARG A 572 30.48 -8.94 -14.41
CA ARG A 572 31.65 -8.08 -14.60
C ARG A 572 31.99 -7.27 -13.34
N CYS A 573 33.23 -6.81 -13.25
CA CYS A 573 33.73 -5.92 -12.21
C CYS A 573 34.56 -4.77 -12.80
N LEU A 574 34.94 -3.80 -11.96
CA LEU A 574 35.80 -2.66 -12.36
C LEU A 574 35.28 -1.90 -13.60
N PHE A 575 33.96 -1.88 -13.78
CA PHE A 575 33.25 -1.14 -14.83
C PHE A 575 32.92 0.27 -14.35
N GLY A 576 32.52 1.14 -15.27
CA GLY A 576 31.98 2.46 -14.97
C GLY A 576 30.45 2.49 -15.02
N LEU A 577 29.83 3.30 -14.16
CA LEU A 577 28.40 3.62 -14.22
C LEU A 577 28.18 5.04 -14.75
N GLY A 578 27.28 5.18 -15.72
CA GLY A 578 26.84 6.47 -16.25
C GLY A 578 25.32 6.58 -16.27
N GLU A 579 24.82 7.81 -16.25
CA GLU A 579 23.41 8.12 -16.42
C GLU A 579 23.23 9.13 -17.55
N SER A 580 22.21 8.89 -18.36
CA SER A 580 21.72 9.89 -19.29
C SER A 580 20.26 9.62 -19.61
N GLU A 581 19.44 10.68 -19.60
CA GLU A 581 18.01 10.60 -19.93
C GLU A 581 17.25 9.57 -19.09
N ASN A 582 17.56 9.49 -17.79
CA ASN A 582 16.99 8.53 -16.85
C ASN A 582 17.32 7.06 -17.15
N LYS A 583 18.35 6.80 -17.97
CA LYS A 583 18.85 5.45 -18.26
C LYS A 583 20.19 5.23 -17.60
N VAL A 584 20.42 4.02 -17.11
CA VAL A 584 21.67 3.62 -16.45
C VAL A 584 22.54 2.85 -17.45
N TYR A 585 23.81 3.24 -17.55
CA TYR A 585 24.78 2.65 -18.45
C TYR A 585 25.89 1.97 -17.66
N VAL A 586 26.15 0.70 -17.97
CA VAL A 586 27.30 -0.07 -17.49
C VAL A 586 28.31 -0.14 -18.62
N ILE A 587 29.47 0.48 -18.40
CA ILE A 587 30.46 0.71 -19.46
C ILE A 587 31.70 -0.15 -19.18
N ALA A 588 32.07 -0.97 -20.17
CA ALA A 588 33.30 -1.75 -20.18
C ALA A 588 33.46 -2.60 -18.89
N GLY A 589 34.66 -2.67 -18.32
CA GLY A 589 34.99 -3.45 -17.14
C GLY A 589 35.77 -4.73 -17.47
N LYS A 590 35.81 -5.63 -16.50
CA LYS A 590 36.48 -6.92 -16.60
C LYS A 590 35.48 -8.04 -16.37
N ASP A 591 35.47 -9.03 -17.26
CA ASP A 591 34.62 -10.20 -17.10
C ASP A 591 35.08 -11.03 -15.88
N LEU A 592 34.14 -11.41 -15.01
CA LEU A 592 34.44 -12.13 -13.77
C LEU A 592 34.79 -13.61 -14.00
N GLN A 593 34.48 -14.15 -15.18
CA GLN A 593 34.74 -15.55 -15.51
C GLN A 593 36.00 -15.69 -16.37
N THR A 594 36.12 -14.87 -17.42
CA THR A 594 37.24 -14.97 -18.38
C THR A 594 38.42 -14.07 -18.03
N GLU A 595 38.23 -13.13 -17.09
CA GLU A 595 39.20 -12.10 -16.74
C GLU A 595 39.57 -11.18 -17.94
N GLU A 596 38.80 -11.20 -19.03
CA GLU A 596 39.03 -10.36 -20.19
C GLU A 596 38.54 -8.93 -19.97
N SER A 597 39.28 -7.97 -20.54
CA SER A 597 38.85 -6.57 -20.60
C SER A 597 37.70 -6.41 -21.61
N LEU A 598 36.66 -5.68 -21.24
CA LEU A 598 35.45 -5.49 -22.03
C LEU A 598 35.41 -4.12 -22.69
N ASP A 599 34.76 -4.03 -23.85
CA ASP A 599 34.38 -2.79 -24.54
C ASP A 599 32.85 -2.64 -24.68
N SER A 600 32.09 -3.64 -24.24
CA SER A 600 30.63 -3.65 -24.31
C SER A 600 30.02 -2.62 -23.36
N VAL A 601 28.93 -2.00 -23.81
CA VAL A 601 28.17 -1.01 -23.05
C VAL A 601 26.72 -1.48 -22.97
N LEU A 602 26.24 -1.69 -21.75
CA LEU A 602 24.87 -2.13 -21.48
C LEU A 602 24.07 -0.96 -20.91
N CYS A 603 22.86 -0.76 -21.43
CA CYS A 603 21.96 0.32 -21.05
C CYS A 603 20.68 -0.27 -20.47
N TYR A 604 20.36 0.06 -19.23
CA TYR A 604 19.08 -0.24 -18.60
C TYR A 604 18.09 0.89 -18.87
N ASP A 605 16.93 0.53 -19.38
CA ASP A 605 15.81 1.44 -19.59
C ASP A 605 14.71 1.15 -18.55
N PRO A 606 14.46 2.06 -17.58
CA PRO A 606 13.46 1.83 -16.54
C PRO A 606 12.01 1.83 -17.05
N GLU A 607 11.73 2.37 -18.24
CA GLU A 607 10.38 2.35 -18.81
C GLU A 607 10.05 0.96 -19.38
N SER A 608 11.01 0.35 -20.08
CA SER A 608 10.83 -0.98 -20.67
C SER A 608 11.27 -2.12 -19.74
N ILE A 609 11.94 -1.80 -18.63
CA ILE A 609 12.51 -2.71 -17.63
C ILE A 609 13.44 -3.74 -18.31
N LYS A 610 14.31 -3.25 -19.21
CA LYS A 610 15.21 -4.12 -20.00
C LYS A 610 16.61 -3.54 -20.14
N TRP A 611 17.57 -4.46 -20.19
CA TRP A 611 18.94 -4.19 -20.62
C TRP A 611 19.06 -4.32 -22.13
N ASN A 612 19.77 -3.37 -22.74
CA ASN A 612 20.09 -3.36 -24.16
C ASN A 612 21.59 -3.08 -24.35
N GLU A 613 22.25 -3.76 -25.30
CA GLU A 613 23.60 -3.39 -25.70
C GLU A 613 23.55 -2.17 -26.63
N VAL A 614 24.37 -1.17 -26.35
CA VAL A 614 24.47 0.06 -27.15
C VAL A 614 25.85 0.16 -27.82
N LYS A 615 26.19 1.32 -28.39
CA LYS A 615 27.46 1.52 -29.06
C LYS A 615 28.64 1.18 -28.13
N LYS A 616 29.42 0.18 -28.52
CA LYS A 616 30.64 -0.24 -27.83
C LYS A 616 31.58 0.92 -27.58
N PHE A 617 32.25 0.86 -26.43
CA PHE A 617 33.30 1.79 -26.05
C PHE A 617 34.50 1.64 -27.00
N PRO A 618 35.24 2.72 -27.34
CA PRO A 618 36.33 2.64 -28.32
C PRO A 618 37.55 1.81 -27.88
N LEU A 619 37.62 1.40 -26.61
CA LEU A 619 38.72 0.62 -26.04
C LEU A 619 38.17 -0.53 -25.21
N LYS A 620 38.95 -1.60 -25.04
CA LYS A 620 38.73 -2.52 -23.93
C LYS A 620 39.39 -1.94 -22.68
N VAL A 621 38.63 -1.70 -21.61
CA VAL A 621 39.14 -0.98 -20.44
C VAL A 621 38.48 -1.43 -19.13
N TYR A 622 39.25 -1.43 -18.04
CA TYR A 622 38.73 -1.64 -16.68
C TYR A 622 39.40 -0.70 -15.68
N GLY A 623 38.76 -0.46 -14.52
CA GLY A 623 39.24 0.47 -13.49
C GLY A 623 39.28 1.93 -13.95
N HIS A 624 38.50 2.27 -14.97
CA HIS A 624 38.27 3.63 -15.45
C HIS A 624 37.21 4.30 -14.57
N ALA A 625 37.16 5.63 -14.59
CA ALA A 625 36.16 6.40 -13.86
C ALA A 625 35.13 6.99 -14.83
N THR A 626 33.89 7.16 -14.36
CA THR A 626 32.79 7.72 -15.14
C THR A 626 32.12 8.88 -14.43
N ALA A 627 31.75 9.91 -15.19
CA ALA A 627 30.97 11.04 -14.68
C ALA A 627 29.81 11.35 -15.64
N SER A 628 28.67 11.76 -15.09
CA SER A 628 27.49 12.13 -15.88
C SER A 628 27.21 13.61 -15.72
N HIS A 629 27.10 14.35 -16.82
CA HIS A 629 26.84 15.78 -16.78
C HIS A 629 26.09 16.25 -18.03
N ASN A 630 25.01 17.02 -17.83
CA ASN A 630 24.18 17.60 -18.90
C ASN A 630 23.73 16.58 -19.97
N GLY A 631 23.38 15.36 -19.54
CA GLY A 631 22.92 14.29 -20.43
C GLY A 631 24.02 13.62 -21.25
N ALA A 632 25.30 13.90 -20.95
CA ALA A 632 26.43 13.19 -21.53
C ALA A 632 27.17 12.37 -20.45
N ILE A 633 27.80 11.28 -20.89
CA ILE A 633 28.59 10.40 -20.02
C ILE A 633 30.06 10.53 -20.41
N TYR A 634 30.92 10.76 -19.44
CA TYR A 634 32.36 10.91 -19.63
C TYR A 634 33.06 9.68 -19.06
N CYS A 635 33.97 9.08 -19.82
CA CYS A 635 34.79 7.95 -19.40
C CYS A 635 36.26 8.35 -19.43
N LEU A 636 36.96 8.13 -18.31
CA LEU A 636 38.31 8.65 -18.09
C LEU A 636 39.24 7.53 -17.62
N GLY A 637 40.41 7.43 -18.26
CA GLY A 637 41.51 6.60 -17.78
C GLY A 637 41.20 5.10 -17.76
N GLY A 638 41.73 4.41 -16.75
CA GLY A 638 41.64 2.96 -16.58
C GLY A 638 42.86 2.23 -17.15
N LYS A 639 42.79 0.89 -17.13
CA LYS A 639 43.79 0.00 -17.72
C LYS A 639 43.26 -0.62 -19.00
N THR A 640 44.06 -0.56 -20.06
CA THR A 640 43.78 -1.20 -21.34
C THR A 640 44.21 -2.68 -21.34
N ASP A 641 43.93 -3.40 -22.43
CA ASP A 641 44.20 -4.84 -22.55
C ASP A 641 45.71 -5.20 -22.44
N ASP A 642 46.59 -4.23 -22.71
CA ASP A 642 48.04 -4.33 -22.47
C ASP A 642 48.45 -4.10 -21.01
N LYS A 643 47.45 -3.98 -20.11
CA LYS A 643 47.57 -3.74 -18.66
C LYS A 643 48.18 -2.41 -18.26
N LYS A 644 48.37 -1.49 -19.22
CA LYS A 644 48.88 -0.14 -18.96
C LYS A 644 47.77 0.83 -18.64
N CYS A 645 48.07 1.83 -17.81
CA CYS A 645 47.18 2.94 -17.57
C CYS A 645 47.06 3.80 -18.83
N THR A 646 45.85 4.23 -19.16
CA THR A 646 45.60 5.21 -20.23
C THR A 646 45.26 6.57 -19.65
N ASN A 647 45.56 7.63 -20.40
CA ASN A 647 45.15 9.00 -20.08
C ASN A 647 43.98 9.49 -20.96
N ARG A 648 43.43 8.63 -21.81
CA ARG A 648 42.37 8.98 -22.75
C ARG A 648 41.06 9.28 -22.04
N VAL A 649 40.30 10.18 -22.65
CA VAL A 649 39.04 10.70 -22.15
C VAL A 649 38.04 10.64 -23.30
N PHE A 650 36.85 10.10 -23.04
CA PHE A 650 35.80 9.99 -24.03
C PHE A 650 34.50 10.56 -23.50
N ILE A 651 33.67 11.08 -24.41
CA ILE A 651 32.31 11.52 -24.13
C ILE A 651 31.34 10.70 -24.98
N TYR A 652 30.29 10.19 -24.35
CA TYR A 652 29.15 9.54 -25.01
C TYR A 652 27.96 10.50 -25.06
N ASN A 653 27.39 10.65 -26.25
CA ASN A 653 26.14 11.36 -26.45
C ASN A 653 25.02 10.34 -26.66
N SER A 654 24.15 10.17 -25.67
CA SER A 654 23.04 9.21 -25.70
C SER A 654 22.07 9.46 -26.86
N LYS A 655 21.77 10.73 -27.18
CA LYS A 655 20.89 11.13 -28.29
C LYS A 655 21.45 10.75 -29.67
N ARG A 656 22.76 10.85 -29.85
CA ARG A 656 23.44 10.55 -31.11
C ARG A 656 23.97 9.11 -31.18
N GLY A 657 24.10 8.44 -30.04
CA GLY A 657 24.59 7.07 -29.94
C GLY A 657 26.07 6.90 -30.31
N ASP A 658 26.90 7.93 -30.10
CA ASP A 658 28.31 7.91 -30.47
C ASP A 658 29.27 8.36 -29.36
N TRP A 659 30.49 7.85 -29.45
CA TRP A 659 31.62 8.21 -28.61
C TRP A 659 32.52 9.20 -29.35
N ARG A 660 33.11 10.15 -28.61
CA ARG A 660 34.11 11.08 -29.13
C ARG A 660 35.27 11.21 -28.15
N ASP A 661 36.48 11.36 -28.68
CA ASP A 661 37.64 11.71 -27.88
C ASP A 661 37.55 13.15 -27.37
N LEU A 662 38.00 13.34 -26.14
CA LEU A 662 38.30 14.63 -25.54
C LEU A 662 39.81 14.75 -25.28
N PRO A 663 40.33 15.96 -24.99
CA PRO A 663 41.71 16.16 -24.58
C PRO A 663 42.09 15.20 -23.45
N PRO A 664 43.23 14.49 -23.55
CA PRO A 664 43.63 13.50 -22.56
C PRO A 664 44.12 14.15 -21.26
N MET A 665 44.04 13.42 -20.16
CA MET A 665 44.67 13.79 -18.88
C MET A 665 46.20 13.90 -19.06
N LYS A 666 46.88 14.67 -18.22
CA LYS A 666 48.35 14.70 -18.23
C LYS A 666 48.91 13.40 -17.69
N LEU A 667 48.35 12.88 -16.60
CA LEU A 667 48.76 11.62 -15.99
C LEU A 667 47.80 10.48 -16.34
N ALA A 668 48.34 9.40 -16.89
CA ALA A 668 47.60 8.16 -17.08
C ALA A 668 47.35 7.46 -15.74
N ARG A 669 46.09 7.11 -15.46
CA ARG A 669 45.66 6.62 -14.14
C ARG A 669 44.49 5.64 -14.23
N SER A 670 44.37 4.76 -13.23
CA SER A 670 43.24 3.84 -13.00
C SER A 670 42.85 3.85 -11.51
N MET A 671 41.68 3.34 -11.15
CA MET A 671 41.21 3.27 -9.75
C MET A 671 41.33 4.63 -9.03
N PHE A 672 40.74 5.68 -9.59
CA PHE A 672 40.84 7.05 -9.09
C PHE A 672 39.45 7.67 -8.88
N GLY A 673 39.38 8.75 -8.10
CA GLY A 673 38.12 9.45 -7.85
C GLY A 673 37.77 10.43 -8.96
N VAL A 674 36.48 10.56 -9.27
CA VAL A 674 35.97 11.52 -10.25
C VAL A 674 34.71 12.20 -9.73
N ALA A 675 34.58 13.51 -9.95
CA ALA A 675 33.34 14.25 -9.70
C ALA A 675 33.21 15.44 -10.65
N ILE A 676 31.97 15.91 -10.84
CA ILE A 676 31.71 17.20 -11.47
C ILE A 676 31.72 18.26 -10.36
N HIS A 677 32.58 19.27 -10.48
CA HIS A 677 32.62 20.40 -9.55
C HIS A 677 32.68 21.71 -10.33
N LYS A 678 31.70 22.59 -10.12
CA LYS A 678 31.62 23.93 -10.75
C LYS A 678 31.90 23.94 -12.27
N GLY A 679 31.32 22.97 -12.98
CA GLY A 679 31.45 22.85 -14.44
C GLY A 679 32.76 22.22 -14.93
N LYS A 680 33.54 21.61 -14.03
CA LYS A 680 34.78 20.88 -14.35
C LYS A 680 34.67 19.42 -13.96
N ILE A 681 35.29 18.53 -14.73
CA ILE A 681 35.52 17.13 -14.32
C ILE A 681 36.81 17.10 -13.51
N VAL A 682 36.71 16.87 -12.21
CA VAL A 682 37.86 16.76 -11.30
C VAL A 682 38.21 15.28 -11.15
N VAL A 683 39.50 14.95 -11.26
CA VAL A 683 40.04 13.61 -11.02
C VAL A 683 41.10 13.67 -9.92
N ALA A 684 41.07 12.74 -8.97
CA ALA A 684 42.01 12.72 -7.84
C ALA A 684 42.60 11.33 -7.58
N GLY A 685 43.90 11.31 -7.35
CA GLY A 685 44.67 10.12 -7.01
C GLY A 685 44.68 9.07 -8.11
N GLY A 686 44.79 7.81 -7.71
CA GLY A 686 44.79 6.64 -8.59
C GLY A 686 46.06 5.82 -8.57
N VAL A 687 46.01 4.70 -9.28
CA VAL A 687 47.15 3.85 -9.63
C VAL A 687 47.68 4.26 -11.00
N THR A 688 48.98 4.49 -11.05
CA THR A 688 49.76 4.83 -12.25
C THR A 688 50.79 3.73 -12.53
N GLU A 689 51.61 3.90 -13.56
CA GLU A 689 52.75 3.01 -13.82
C GLU A 689 53.84 3.11 -12.73
N GLU A 690 53.89 4.22 -11.98
CA GLU A 690 54.89 4.48 -10.94
C GLU A 690 54.40 4.11 -9.52
N GLY A 691 53.12 3.73 -9.38
CA GLY A 691 52.49 3.41 -8.09
C GLY A 691 51.26 4.26 -7.82
N LEU A 692 50.96 4.50 -6.54
CA LEU A 692 49.87 5.38 -6.12
C LEU A 692 50.21 6.83 -6.47
N SER A 693 49.19 7.66 -6.69
CA SER A 693 49.35 9.08 -6.96
C SER A 693 48.50 9.92 -6.02
N ALA A 694 48.99 11.12 -5.72
CA ALA A 694 48.26 12.19 -5.04
C ALA A 694 47.74 13.26 -6.02
N SER A 695 48.08 13.16 -7.30
CA SER A 695 47.81 14.24 -8.27
C SER A 695 46.31 14.47 -8.47
N VAL A 696 45.94 15.75 -8.60
CA VAL A 696 44.58 16.19 -8.90
C VAL A 696 44.60 17.02 -10.18
N GLU A 697 43.74 16.66 -11.13
CA GLU A 697 43.59 17.37 -12.40
C GLU A 697 42.11 17.72 -12.63
N ALA A 698 41.84 18.81 -13.33
CA ALA A 698 40.48 19.18 -13.69
C ALA A 698 40.36 19.52 -15.18
N LEU A 699 39.35 18.95 -15.85
CA LEU A 699 38.96 19.32 -17.21
C LEU A 699 37.85 20.37 -17.15
N ASP A 700 38.15 21.58 -17.58
CA ASP A 700 37.14 22.62 -17.74
C ASP A 700 36.27 22.32 -18.98
N LEU A 701 34.98 22.07 -18.77
CA LEU A 701 34.05 21.66 -19.83
C LEU A 701 33.69 22.79 -20.80
N THR A 702 33.98 24.05 -20.45
CA THR A 702 33.73 25.20 -21.31
C THR A 702 34.90 25.43 -22.27
N THR A 703 36.12 25.34 -21.75
CA THR A 703 37.35 25.60 -22.53
C THR A 703 37.96 24.33 -23.12
N ASN A 704 37.53 23.15 -22.65
CA ASN A 704 38.06 21.85 -22.99
C ASN A 704 39.58 21.76 -22.74
N LYS A 705 40.03 22.25 -21.58
CA LYS A 705 41.44 22.25 -21.17
C LYS A 705 41.62 21.65 -19.78
N TRP A 706 42.70 20.87 -19.65
CA TRP A 706 43.14 20.34 -18.37
C TRP A 706 43.97 21.35 -17.59
N GLU A 707 43.64 21.53 -16.33
CA GLU A 707 44.41 22.27 -15.34
C GLU A 707 44.85 21.36 -14.19
N VAL A 708 45.94 21.72 -13.53
CA VAL A 708 46.42 21.01 -12.34
C VAL A 708 45.82 21.70 -11.13
N MET A 709 45.26 20.89 -10.23
CA MET A 709 44.74 21.33 -8.94
C MET A 709 45.76 20.98 -7.83
N PRO A 710 45.60 21.56 -6.63
CA PRO A 710 46.35 21.15 -5.45
C PRO A 710 46.27 19.64 -5.23
N GLU A 711 47.43 19.01 -5.03
CA GLU A 711 47.52 17.57 -4.81
C GLU A 711 46.75 17.15 -3.55
N PHE A 712 46.20 15.94 -3.59
CA PHE A 712 45.56 15.34 -2.44
C PHE A 712 46.60 15.06 -1.36
N PRO A 713 46.32 15.22 -0.05
CA PRO A 713 47.33 15.16 1.00
C PRO A 713 48.06 13.81 1.17
N GLN A 714 47.60 12.75 0.49
CA GLN A 714 48.17 11.41 0.54
C GLN A 714 47.98 10.71 -0.81
N GLU A 715 48.95 9.92 -1.25
CA GLU A 715 48.78 9.07 -2.44
C GLU A 715 47.77 7.95 -2.15
N ARG A 716 46.70 7.86 -2.95
CA ARG A 716 45.65 6.86 -2.76
C ARG A 716 45.08 6.33 -4.05
N SER A 717 44.63 5.08 -4.04
CA SER A 717 43.69 4.55 -5.04
C SER A 717 42.27 4.54 -4.50
N SER A 718 41.30 4.44 -5.39
CA SER A 718 39.86 4.32 -5.11
C SER A 718 39.30 5.42 -4.19
N ILE A 719 39.82 6.65 -4.28
CA ILE A 719 39.20 7.82 -3.63
C ILE A 719 37.79 7.97 -4.19
N SER A 720 36.80 8.18 -3.34
CA SER A 720 35.47 8.61 -3.78
C SER A 720 35.39 10.13 -3.75
N LEU A 721 35.19 10.77 -4.91
CA LEU A 721 34.89 12.20 -4.99
C LEU A 721 33.39 12.41 -5.07
N VAL A 722 32.86 13.31 -4.25
CA VAL A 722 31.43 13.64 -4.21
C VAL A 722 31.26 15.16 -4.20
N GLU A 723 30.40 15.67 -5.08
CA GLU A 723 29.96 17.07 -5.04
C GLU A 723 28.67 17.15 -4.22
N LEU A 724 28.66 18.03 -3.23
CA LEU A 724 27.50 18.23 -2.36
C LEU A 724 27.30 19.73 -2.14
N SER A 725 26.16 20.26 -2.62
CA SER A 725 25.73 21.64 -2.39
C SER A 725 26.81 22.69 -2.71
N GLY A 726 27.55 22.51 -3.80
CA GLY A 726 28.61 23.40 -4.29
C GLY A 726 29.98 23.17 -3.66
N SER A 727 30.15 22.15 -2.81
CA SER A 727 31.41 21.76 -2.17
C SER A 727 31.89 20.40 -2.68
N LEU A 728 33.19 20.27 -2.89
CA LEU A 728 33.82 19.01 -3.30
C LEU A 728 34.41 18.27 -2.09
N TYR A 729 34.02 17.01 -1.93
CA TYR A 729 34.48 16.12 -0.88
C TYR A 729 35.29 14.96 -1.46
N ALA A 730 36.29 14.49 -0.71
CA ALA A 730 37.04 13.28 -0.98
C ALA A 730 36.91 12.34 0.21
N ILE A 731 36.48 11.10 -0.06
CA ILE A 731 36.13 10.10 0.96
C ILE A 731 36.98 8.86 0.73
N GLY A 732 37.72 8.50 1.78
CA GLY A 732 38.47 7.26 1.89
C GLY A 732 39.49 6.94 0.80
N GLY A 733 39.50 5.68 0.36
CA GLY A 733 40.48 5.11 -0.58
C GLY A 733 41.55 4.26 0.11
N PHE A 734 42.46 3.69 -0.67
CA PHE A 734 43.54 2.83 -0.18
C PHE A 734 44.87 3.56 -0.25
N ALA A 735 45.57 3.62 0.88
CA ALA A 735 46.90 4.21 1.02
C ALA A 735 47.92 3.16 1.47
N MET A 736 49.20 3.40 1.21
CA MET A 736 50.26 2.64 1.87
C MET A 736 50.40 3.14 3.31
N VAL A 737 50.08 2.28 4.29
CA VAL A 737 50.15 2.62 5.72
C VAL A 737 51.16 1.70 6.40
N GLN A 738 51.92 2.26 7.33
CA GLN A 738 52.82 1.48 8.18
C GLN A 738 52.00 0.72 9.24
N LEU A 739 52.04 -0.60 9.18
CA LEU A 739 51.40 -1.49 10.16
C LEU A 739 52.19 -1.50 11.48
N GLU A 740 51.59 -2.05 12.54
CA GLU A 740 52.28 -2.26 13.83
C GLU A 740 53.55 -3.10 13.70
N SER A 741 53.59 -4.00 12.70
CA SER A 741 54.76 -4.79 12.31
C SER A 741 55.91 -3.96 11.69
N LYS A 742 55.72 -2.64 11.51
CA LYS A 742 56.58 -1.70 10.79
C LYS A 742 56.67 -1.92 9.27
N GLU A 743 55.96 -2.90 8.73
CA GLU A 743 55.82 -3.12 7.29
C GLU A 743 54.80 -2.15 6.70
N PHE A 744 54.99 -1.78 5.43
CA PHE A 744 54.02 -0.97 4.69
C PHE A 744 53.11 -1.88 3.88
N ALA A 745 51.80 -1.75 4.07
CA ALA A 745 50.80 -2.47 3.30
C ALA A 745 49.69 -1.52 2.82
N PRO A 746 49.02 -1.84 1.69
CA PRO A 746 47.80 -1.13 1.31
C PRO A 746 46.74 -1.34 2.39
N ASN A 747 46.23 -0.25 2.95
CA ASN A 747 45.13 -0.28 3.91
C ASN A 747 44.04 0.71 3.49
N GLU A 748 42.78 0.34 3.72
CA GLU A 748 41.65 1.24 3.52
C GLU A 748 41.72 2.36 4.57
N VAL A 749 41.54 3.59 4.13
CA VAL A 749 41.38 4.76 4.99
C VAL A 749 39.94 5.22 4.84
N ASN A 750 39.28 5.55 5.96
CA ASN A 750 37.87 5.92 6.00
C ASN A 750 37.69 7.36 6.49
N ASP A 751 38.51 8.28 6.01
CA ASP A 751 38.45 9.70 6.37
C ASP A 751 37.66 10.51 5.32
N ILE A 752 37.34 11.75 5.69
CA ILE A 752 36.65 12.71 4.82
C ILE A 752 37.46 13.99 4.76
N TRP A 753 37.67 14.47 3.54
CA TRP A 753 38.31 15.74 3.23
C TRP A 753 37.36 16.62 2.42
N LYS A 754 37.47 17.93 2.59
CA LYS A 754 36.76 18.94 1.81
C LYS A 754 37.76 19.83 1.08
N TYR A 755 37.52 20.10 -0.19
CA TYR A 755 38.29 21.07 -0.95
C TYR A 755 37.80 22.50 -0.64
N ASP A 756 38.71 23.37 -0.22
CA ASP A 756 38.47 24.81 -0.05
C ASP A 756 38.77 25.51 -1.39
N ASP A 757 37.72 25.94 -2.09
CA ASP A 757 37.85 26.61 -3.39
C ASP A 757 38.58 27.97 -3.32
N GLU A 758 38.46 28.70 -2.20
CA GLU A 758 39.05 30.03 -2.06
C GLU A 758 40.54 29.93 -1.81
N LYS A 759 40.95 29.03 -0.91
CA LYS A 759 42.35 28.81 -0.56
C LYS A 759 43.08 27.86 -1.49
N LYS A 760 42.33 27.06 -2.25
CA LYS A 760 42.86 25.97 -3.09
C LYS A 760 43.67 24.99 -2.24
N GLU A 761 43.05 24.41 -1.22
CA GLU A 761 43.66 23.40 -0.36
C GLU A 761 42.64 22.33 0.06
N TRP A 762 43.15 21.17 0.49
CA TRP A 762 42.33 20.11 1.05
C TRP A 762 42.31 20.21 2.57
N CYS A 763 41.11 20.35 3.15
CA CYS A 763 40.87 20.44 4.58
C CYS A 763 40.34 19.11 5.12
N GLY A 764 41.04 18.53 6.10
CA GLY A 764 40.57 17.31 6.76
C GLY A 764 39.34 17.59 7.61
N MET A 765 38.24 16.91 7.33
CA MET A 765 36.96 17.06 8.03
C MET A 765 36.82 16.04 9.16
N LEU A 766 37.06 14.77 8.84
CA LEU A 766 36.78 13.65 9.73
C LEU A 766 37.83 12.56 9.53
N LYS A 767 38.46 12.11 10.62
CA LYS A 767 39.58 11.16 10.57
C LYS A 767 39.14 9.72 10.29
N GLU A 768 37.95 9.33 10.76
CA GLU A 768 37.41 7.99 10.57
C GLU A 768 35.88 7.98 10.67
N ILE A 769 35.23 7.59 9.58
CA ILE A 769 33.80 7.27 9.49
C ILE A 769 33.67 5.80 9.12
N ARG A 770 33.40 4.94 10.12
CA ARG A 770 33.33 3.47 9.91
C ARG A 770 32.38 3.04 8.79
N TYR A 771 31.33 3.82 8.52
CA TYR A 771 30.33 3.54 7.49
C TYR A 771 30.86 3.72 6.07
N ALA A 772 32.03 4.35 5.88
CA ALA A 772 32.67 4.48 4.57
C ALA A 772 33.47 3.22 4.16
N SER A 773 33.71 2.28 5.08
CA SER A 773 34.45 1.06 4.77
C SER A 773 33.68 0.22 3.75
N GLY A 774 34.35 -0.14 2.64
CA GLY A 774 33.77 -0.85 1.51
C GLY A 774 32.63 -0.12 0.83
N ALA A 775 32.46 1.18 1.09
CA ALA A 775 31.30 1.92 0.64
C ALA A 775 31.51 2.58 -0.72
N SER A 776 30.48 2.53 -1.56
CA SER A 776 30.34 3.51 -2.63
C SER A 776 29.71 4.79 -2.08
N CYS A 777 30.12 5.95 -2.62
CA CYS A 777 29.70 7.25 -2.11
C CYS A 777 28.96 8.06 -3.19
N LEU A 778 27.80 8.62 -2.85
CA LEU A 778 26.99 9.46 -3.73
C LEU A 778 26.49 10.70 -2.99
N SER A 779 26.03 11.71 -3.73
CA SER A 779 25.26 12.84 -3.18
C SER A 779 23.80 12.69 -3.55
N ILE A 780 22.88 12.87 -2.60
CA ILE A 780 21.45 12.85 -2.87
C ILE A 780 20.66 13.67 -1.86
N GLY A 781 19.61 14.34 -2.33
CA GLY A 781 18.62 14.98 -1.47
C GLY A 781 17.65 13.94 -0.90
N LEU A 782 17.66 13.74 0.43
CA LEU A 782 16.77 12.81 1.13
C LEU A 782 15.84 13.54 2.09
N ASN A 783 14.63 13.03 2.25
CA ASN A 783 13.67 13.54 3.22
C ASN A 783 14.07 13.13 4.64
N MET A 784 14.41 14.10 5.47
CA MET A 784 14.86 13.89 6.85
C MET A 784 13.85 13.16 7.73
N PHE A 785 12.54 13.28 7.47
CA PHE A 785 11.49 12.58 8.24
C PHE A 785 11.48 11.07 8.04
N LYS A 786 12.08 10.59 6.95
CA LYS A 786 12.15 9.15 6.63
C LYS A 786 13.46 8.51 7.11
N LEU A 787 14.40 9.31 7.60
CA LEU A 787 15.69 8.84 8.06
C LEU A 787 15.69 8.58 9.56
N SER A 788 16.40 7.53 9.99
CA SER A 788 16.60 7.22 11.41
C SER A 788 17.98 7.67 11.84
N LYS A 789 18.09 8.52 12.87
CA LYS A 789 19.40 8.97 13.39
C LYS A 789 20.17 7.79 14.00
N LEU A 790 21.47 7.68 13.69
CA LEU A 790 22.36 6.59 14.15
C LEU A 790 23.23 6.98 15.34
#